data_AF-A0A532USP4-F1
#
_entry.id   AF-A0A532USP4-F1
#
_cell.length_a   1.000
_cell.length_b   1.000
_cell.length_c   1.000
_cell.angle_alpha   90.00
_cell.angle_beta   90.00
_cell.angle_gamma   90.00
#
_symmetry.space_group_name_H-M   'P 1'
#
loop_
_entity.id
_entity.type
_entity.pdbx_description
1 polymer ?
#
loop_
_entity_poly.entity_id
_entity_poly.type
_entity_poly.pdbx_seq_one_letter_code
_entity_poly.pdbx_strand_id
1 'polypeptide(L)'
;MSGSGFVSEVHNCIMWDCDSIANQPDYTKIQYSDLENPYPGLGNISEDPLFVDPGTGNFTLDPASPCIDTGNPGGFWYDHDSSRADMGITGGSGFVPYPTTIDFPPLWPGEQMDAFFDLFNLNSYNIEILDTYFTYPDNFSFFLDSTEAILSPYEKAKYTITYTGSGYECSADMVINSEGFTAGDTASIHLTGLAREFTTVSGIWTVENSPYYYNESLIVEDGQQLIIEPGVVVYMDSSHVLKIEGNLVAQGIEGDTIRLSNLSSNDKWGGLIFDSADGNNILEYVKIKYVTGSGLNERNGGCISAENSLLYINHCLLNSQNPASYEYINNGGGLYLKNCDGVTIDNSTFYTCYASLYGGGIYAENCTGLNINTSEISYCNTYTSGGGIYIKNSICEIDSCVIYHASVGYGGYDGIGLFSHNSNVDVTRTVFKNCSSPIPTRSVLALDQGSTVAFDHSDICFNNCYNGYAITVLDDNSEITITNSIIYDVDELFEPSGTTNITMTYSIAPEIWPGTGNLVGDPLITPECYLTSSSPCIDAGDPTFPLDPDSTRTDMGAYCWEGGGPISGAISGIWTAENNPYQISGDTWIPENDTLRILPGTVMEWLDIYNLDIYGVLLIEGTEDDSVMIIGADPTYSEMVDFYFNSQVGASTLANAYLNDIFIHMGPTGTMIEHSTINGEIFADGSLDNVISYCVLDAQIIGGANWTVTDNEFDIYRGGSEVPSASAYATYSANGTFINNYIDVYARASGEEPYWQASSYGFRNCTGEFAHNTIYAGAYAGSYSSYGIRECIGTIRHNCADAITTGISRCSGDIYNNTIINANNGIYSEDPIDPVRNNIIHDCDYGFYGPFDVQYSCVYNCTTPYANGATAGVGTIEEDPLLISTWFLDPNSPCIDAGDPDPIYNDPDGTRDDMGANYFDQGAAYATVALTPYGTPIQIPVTGGSFDFNIAIANLGINQVVGDVWCNVILPNGNLYGPLLGPVNLTLPGGFQLDRDRSQIVPGSAPEGTYTYQAFIGLHPDTIWDMDSFTFEKLTTGDGTWVEDWSNSGESFDEWLTTVDDPLMPETYSLEQNYPNPFNPTTVLSYKLQDASKVNLSVYDISGRLVTELVNGWRDVGVYEVMFDGSDLSSGVYLYRLNTDEFADTGKMLLLK
;
A
#
# COMPACT_ATOMS: atom_id res chain seq x y z
N MET A 1 41.53 -20.61 7.70
CA MET A 1 40.28 -20.07 7.12
C MET A 1 39.40 -21.25 6.73
N SER A 2 38.17 -21.34 7.21
CA SER A 2 37.28 -22.48 6.95
C SER A 2 35.85 -22.00 6.69
N GLY A 3 35.57 -21.69 5.42
CA GLY A 3 34.24 -21.41 4.87
C GLY A 3 34.28 -21.66 3.37
N SER A 4 33.34 -22.42 2.83
CA SER A 4 33.24 -22.71 1.40
C SER A 4 32.74 -21.47 0.64
N GLY A 5 33.50 -20.99 -0.35
CA GLY A 5 33.06 -19.94 -1.28
C GLY A 5 34.04 -18.79 -1.51
N PHE A 6 35.06 -18.59 -0.66
CA PHE A 6 36.01 -17.48 -0.78
C PHE A 6 37.42 -17.97 -1.15
N VAL A 7 38.01 -17.43 -2.22
CA VAL A 7 39.43 -17.61 -2.55
C VAL A 7 40.24 -16.58 -1.79
N SER A 8 41.19 -17.03 -0.98
CA SER A 8 42.10 -16.14 -0.23
C SER A 8 43.45 -16.05 -0.93
N GLU A 9 43.96 -14.84 -1.19
CA GLU A 9 45.29 -14.61 -1.77
C GLU A 9 46.21 -13.96 -0.72
N VAL A 10 47.39 -14.55 -0.51
CA VAL A 10 48.41 -14.07 0.44
C VAL A 10 49.66 -13.67 -0.33
N HIS A 11 50.08 -12.41 -0.19
CA HIS A 11 51.20 -11.82 -0.92
C HIS A 11 52.16 -11.07 0.03
N ASN A 12 53.46 -11.05 -0.27
CA ASN A 12 54.49 -10.28 0.45
C ASN A 12 54.54 -10.51 1.96
N CYS A 13 54.29 -11.74 2.41
CA CYS A 13 54.32 -12.07 3.84
C CYS A 13 55.57 -12.86 4.19
N ILE A 14 56.04 -12.74 5.44
CA ILE A 14 57.03 -13.66 6.02
C ILE A 14 56.30 -14.53 7.06
N MET A 15 56.34 -15.84 6.87
CA MET A 15 55.81 -16.85 7.79
C MET A 15 56.95 -17.71 8.30
N TRP A 16 57.53 -17.30 9.43
CA TRP A 16 58.74 -17.89 9.98
C TRP A 16 58.53 -18.41 11.41
N ASP A 17 59.14 -19.54 11.77
CA ASP A 17 58.98 -20.23 13.07
C ASP A 17 57.53 -20.68 13.35
N CYS A 18 56.88 -21.26 12.34
CA CYS A 18 55.49 -21.73 12.40
C CYS A 18 55.42 -23.26 12.29
N ASP A 19 54.77 -23.94 13.24
CA ASP A 19 54.68 -25.43 13.28
C ASP A 19 53.99 -26.04 12.05
N SER A 20 52.94 -25.38 11.52
CA SER A 20 52.26 -25.78 10.27
C SER A 20 51.32 -24.68 9.76
N ILE A 21 51.08 -24.65 8.45
CA ILE A 21 50.04 -23.82 7.84
C ILE A 21 48.77 -24.66 7.71
N ALA A 22 47.74 -24.34 8.50
CA ALA A 22 46.44 -24.99 8.40
C ALA A 22 45.64 -24.42 7.20
N ASN A 23 45.72 -25.05 6.03
CA ASN A 23 44.94 -24.67 4.85
C ASN A 23 44.24 -25.85 4.17
N GLN A 24 43.25 -25.53 3.34
CA GLN A 24 42.82 -26.40 2.25
C GLN A 24 43.50 -25.88 0.97
N PRO A 25 44.48 -26.60 0.40
CA PRO A 25 45.35 -26.09 -0.66
C PRO A 25 44.61 -25.68 -1.96
N ASP A 26 43.37 -26.13 -2.13
CA ASP A 26 42.54 -25.80 -3.31
C ASP A 26 41.90 -24.39 -3.24
N TYR A 27 41.96 -23.71 -2.09
CA TYR A 27 41.23 -22.45 -1.85
C TYR A 27 42.07 -21.26 -1.38
N THR A 28 43.40 -21.42 -1.24
CA THR A 28 44.31 -20.33 -0.84
C THR A 28 45.54 -20.28 -1.76
N LYS A 29 45.80 -19.12 -2.38
CA LYS A 29 47.04 -18.90 -3.17
C LYS A 29 48.02 -18.09 -2.34
N ILE A 30 49.25 -18.58 -2.18
CA ILE A 30 50.34 -17.85 -1.51
C ILE A 30 51.39 -17.53 -2.57
N GLN A 31 51.73 -16.26 -2.75
CA GLN A 31 52.69 -15.79 -3.75
C GLN A 31 53.62 -14.73 -3.14
N TYR A 32 54.82 -14.57 -3.70
CA TYR A 32 55.82 -13.58 -3.29
C TYR A 32 56.01 -13.47 -1.78
N SER A 33 55.99 -14.60 -1.07
CA SER A 33 56.09 -14.69 0.39
C SER A 33 57.26 -15.60 0.82
N ASP A 34 57.83 -15.37 1.99
CA ASP A 34 58.89 -16.20 2.56
C ASP A 34 58.32 -17.13 3.63
N LEU A 35 58.59 -18.43 3.50
CA LEU A 35 58.06 -19.45 4.39
C LEU A 35 59.17 -20.43 4.79
N GLU A 36 59.24 -20.77 6.08
CA GLU A 36 60.29 -21.67 6.60
C GLU A 36 60.34 -23.04 5.90
N ASN A 37 59.19 -23.50 5.38
CA ASN A 37 59.11 -24.68 4.52
C ASN A 37 58.69 -24.27 3.10
N PRO A 38 59.31 -24.84 2.04
CA PRO A 38 58.96 -24.52 0.66
C PRO A 38 57.47 -24.72 0.37
N TYR A 39 56.79 -23.66 -0.06
CA TYR A 39 55.37 -23.68 -0.39
C TYR A 39 55.14 -23.33 -1.87
N PRO A 40 54.32 -24.10 -2.61
CA PRO A 40 54.09 -23.85 -4.03
C PRO A 40 53.39 -22.50 -4.27
N GLY A 41 53.98 -21.66 -5.11
CA GLY A 41 53.45 -20.34 -5.44
C GLY A 41 54.45 -19.50 -6.24
N LEU A 42 53.94 -18.53 -6.99
CA LEU A 42 54.78 -17.64 -7.80
C LEU A 42 55.61 -16.74 -6.87
N GLY A 43 56.93 -16.78 -7.00
CA GLY A 43 57.83 -15.85 -6.29
C GLY A 43 58.03 -16.11 -4.79
N ASN A 44 57.52 -17.21 -4.25
CA ASN A 44 57.79 -17.58 -2.86
C ASN A 44 59.25 -18.00 -2.66
N ILE A 45 59.80 -17.68 -1.49
CA ILE A 45 61.13 -18.13 -1.05
C ILE A 45 61.02 -18.90 0.28
N SER A 46 62.13 -19.49 0.70
CA SER A 46 62.23 -20.28 1.93
C SER A 46 63.65 -20.15 2.46
N GLU A 47 63.98 -18.96 2.95
CA GLU A 47 65.32 -18.56 3.38
C GLU A 47 65.20 -17.74 4.68
N ASP A 48 66.16 -17.83 5.60
CA ASP A 48 66.08 -17.11 6.88
C ASP A 48 65.84 -15.60 6.65
N PRO A 49 64.74 -15.01 7.15
CA PRO A 49 64.39 -13.62 6.90
C PRO A 49 65.35 -12.64 7.57
N LEU A 50 66.25 -13.11 8.45
CA LEU A 50 67.24 -12.29 9.14
C LEU A 50 66.63 -11.08 9.84
N PHE A 51 65.66 -11.31 10.74
CA PHE A 51 65.13 -10.26 11.59
C PHE A 51 66.21 -9.71 12.53
N VAL A 52 66.25 -8.38 12.71
CA VAL A 52 67.29 -7.69 13.50
C VAL A 52 67.31 -8.12 14.97
N ASP A 53 66.14 -8.16 15.63
CA ASP A 53 66.02 -8.64 17.02
C ASP A 53 64.59 -9.14 17.33
N PRO A 54 64.20 -10.32 16.80
CA PRO A 54 62.84 -10.84 16.96
C PRO A 54 62.48 -11.14 18.43
N GLY A 55 63.49 -11.35 19.29
CA GLY A 55 63.28 -11.60 20.73
C GLY A 55 62.73 -10.41 21.51
N THR A 56 62.85 -9.20 20.96
CA THR A 56 62.27 -7.96 21.51
C THR A 56 61.03 -7.49 20.74
N GLY A 57 60.55 -8.27 19.76
CA GLY A 57 59.45 -7.90 18.86
C GLY A 57 59.89 -7.03 17.67
N ASN A 58 61.20 -6.83 17.48
CA ASN A 58 61.74 -6.11 16.32
C ASN A 58 61.92 -7.06 15.13
N PHE A 59 60.89 -7.14 14.31
CA PHE A 59 60.86 -7.93 13.07
C PHE A 59 61.29 -7.13 11.82
N THR A 60 62.06 -6.03 11.99
CA THR A 60 62.67 -5.38 10.83
C THR A 60 63.73 -6.28 10.20
N LEU A 61 63.87 -6.19 8.88
CA LEU A 61 64.83 -6.96 8.10
C LEU A 61 66.25 -6.40 8.28
N ASP A 62 67.22 -7.26 8.56
CA ASP A 62 68.63 -6.91 8.41
C ASP A 62 68.89 -6.54 6.93
N PRO A 63 69.75 -5.55 6.63
CA PRO A 63 70.08 -5.17 5.24
C PRO A 63 70.62 -6.30 4.36
N ALA A 64 71.06 -7.42 4.94
CA ALA A 64 71.47 -8.61 4.20
C ALA A 64 70.34 -9.65 4.01
N SER A 65 69.12 -9.35 4.45
CA SER A 65 67.98 -10.25 4.39
C SER A 65 67.64 -10.67 2.95
N PRO A 66 67.36 -11.97 2.71
CA PRO A 66 66.88 -12.44 1.42
C PRO A 66 65.45 -11.98 1.09
N CYS A 67 64.74 -11.43 2.07
CA CYS A 67 63.39 -10.88 1.89
C CYS A 67 63.42 -9.46 1.29
N ILE A 68 64.58 -8.79 1.28
CA ILE A 68 64.74 -7.46 0.67
C ILE A 68 64.66 -7.56 -0.85
N ASP A 69 63.97 -6.62 -1.50
CA ASP A 69 63.81 -6.50 -2.95
C ASP A 69 63.18 -7.72 -3.66
N THR A 70 62.52 -8.61 -2.91
CA THR A 70 62.15 -9.94 -3.42
C THR A 70 60.62 -10.18 -3.46
N GLY A 71 59.81 -9.26 -2.92
CA GLY A 71 58.34 -9.29 -2.92
C GLY A 71 57.69 -9.01 -4.29
N ASN A 72 56.38 -8.85 -4.31
CA ASN A 72 55.55 -8.73 -5.51
C ASN A 72 55.93 -7.47 -6.31
N PRO A 73 56.40 -7.60 -7.57
CA PRO A 73 56.80 -6.46 -8.39
C PRO A 73 55.64 -5.56 -8.84
N GLY A 74 54.38 -5.97 -8.66
CA GLY A 74 53.19 -5.16 -8.91
C GLY A 74 52.38 -4.82 -7.65
N GLY A 75 52.96 -4.98 -6.45
CA GLY A 75 52.30 -4.67 -5.18
C GLY A 75 52.12 -3.16 -4.93
N PHE A 76 51.14 -2.80 -4.10
CA PHE A 76 50.76 -1.41 -3.79
C PHE A 76 51.84 -0.60 -3.04
N TRP A 77 52.79 -1.27 -2.38
CA TRP A 77 53.86 -0.64 -1.60
C TRP A 77 55.16 -0.65 -2.41
N TYR A 78 55.54 0.50 -2.99
CA TYR A 78 56.91 0.69 -3.47
C TYR A 78 57.83 0.89 -2.26
N ASP A 79 59.02 0.28 -2.29
CA ASP A 79 60.03 0.55 -1.27
C ASP A 79 60.41 2.04 -1.30
N HIS A 80 60.80 2.58 -0.15
CA HIS A 80 61.11 3.99 0.08
C HIS A 80 62.28 4.48 -0.79
N ASP A 81 63.07 3.57 -1.37
CA ASP A 81 64.17 3.86 -2.31
C ASP A 81 63.82 3.60 -3.79
N SER A 82 62.55 3.29 -4.10
CA SER A 82 62.03 2.92 -5.42
C SER A 82 62.53 1.58 -5.98
N SER A 83 63.05 0.70 -5.14
CA SER A 83 63.33 -0.70 -5.49
C SER A 83 62.04 -1.54 -5.57
N ARG A 84 62.22 -2.85 -5.78
CA ARG A 84 61.11 -3.82 -5.75
C ARG A 84 60.68 -4.01 -4.30
N ALA A 85 59.39 -4.18 -4.03
CA ALA A 85 58.88 -4.36 -2.66
C ALA A 85 59.60 -5.49 -1.90
N ASP A 86 59.87 -5.29 -0.62
CA ASP A 86 60.31 -6.34 0.31
C ASP A 86 59.18 -7.36 0.60
N MET A 87 59.54 -8.55 1.07
CA MET A 87 58.59 -9.44 1.75
C MET A 87 58.54 -9.10 3.23
N GLY A 88 57.33 -8.99 3.80
CA GLY A 88 57.14 -8.55 5.19
C GLY A 88 57.08 -7.03 5.32
N ILE A 89 56.96 -6.54 6.56
CA ILE A 89 56.90 -5.10 6.84
C ILE A 89 58.31 -4.50 6.65
N THR A 90 58.43 -3.58 5.70
CA THR A 90 59.68 -2.94 5.26
C THR A 90 60.46 -2.33 6.42
N GLY A 91 61.79 -2.41 6.37
CA GLY A 91 62.68 -1.65 7.25
C GLY A 91 62.65 -0.16 6.93
N GLY A 92 61.66 0.56 7.47
CA GLY A 92 61.51 2.01 7.30
C GLY A 92 61.00 2.70 8.57
N SER A 93 61.53 3.90 8.84
CA SER A 93 61.02 4.79 9.88
C SER A 93 59.76 5.50 9.39
N GLY A 94 58.60 5.34 10.06
CA GLY A 94 57.35 5.98 9.59
C GLY A 94 56.12 5.69 10.45
N PHE A 95 54.97 6.19 9.96
CA PHE A 95 53.64 5.91 10.48
C PHE A 95 52.81 5.16 9.45
N VAL A 96 52.09 4.14 9.91
CA VAL A 96 51.17 3.39 9.03
C VAL A 96 49.83 3.26 9.74
N PRO A 97 48.75 3.89 9.23
CA PRO A 97 47.40 3.55 9.64
C PRO A 97 46.95 2.26 8.95
N TYR A 98 46.21 1.41 9.65
CA TYR A 98 45.62 0.20 9.10
C TYR A 98 44.21 -0.04 9.66
N PRO A 99 43.18 -0.19 8.81
CA PRO A 99 43.25 -0.09 7.35
C PRO A 99 43.48 1.36 6.88
N THR A 100 43.98 1.52 5.64
CA THR A 100 44.13 2.85 5.00
C THR A 100 42.84 3.35 4.36
N THR A 101 41.81 2.50 4.31
CA THR A 101 40.46 2.81 3.83
C THR A 101 39.44 2.23 4.80
N ILE A 102 38.43 3.00 5.17
CA ILE A 102 37.28 2.56 5.96
C ILE A 102 36.02 2.93 5.22
N ASP A 103 35.22 1.93 4.91
CA ASP A 103 33.93 2.09 4.27
C ASP A 103 32.83 1.92 5.31
N PHE A 104 31.97 2.92 5.43
CA PHE A 104 30.79 2.89 6.29
C PHE A 104 29.58 2.44 5.44
N PRO A 105 28.73 1.53 5.96
CA PRO A 105 27.45 1.22 5.35
C PRO A 105 26.54 2.46 5.40
N PRO A 106 25.48 2.50 4.57
CA PRO A 106 24.48 3.56 4.64
C PRO A 106 23.86 3.63 6.05
N LEU A 107 23.77 4.84 6.63
CA LEU A 107 23.12 5.07 7.93
C LEU A 107 21.74 5.71 7.80
N TRP A 108 20.85 5.45 8.76
CA TRP A 108 19.61 6.22 8.96
C TRP A 108 19.89 7.58 9.61
N PRO A 109 19.09 8.62 9.35
CA PRO A 109 19.27 9.88 10.04
C PRO A 109 19.09 9.70 11.56
N GLY A 110 20.06 10.21 12.30
CA GLY A 110 20.17 10.02 13.75
C GLY A 110 20.91 8.75 14.18
N GLU A 111 21.24 7.83 13.25
CA GLU A 111 22.15 6.73 13.55
C GLU A 111 23.62 7.18 13.51
N GLN A 112 24.42 6.51 14.33
CA GLN A 112 25.86 6.70 14.38
C GLN A 112 26.52 5.33 14.33
N MET A 113 27.61 5.22 13.58
CA MET A 113 28.38 3.99 13.52
C MET A 113 29.85 4.25 13.79
N ASP A 114 30.40 3.45 14.69
CA ASP A 114 31.82 3.44 15.01
C ASP A 114 32.57 2.44 14.13
N ALA A 115 33.67 2.91 13.54
CA ALA A 115 34.69 2.09 12.94
C ALA A 115 36.03 2.33 13.64
N PHE A 116 37.00 1.45 13.38
CA PHE A 116 38.28 1.51 14.06
C PHE A 116 39.45 1.32 13.10
N PHE A 117 40.57 1.96 13.41
CA PHE A 117 41.87 1.69 12.78
C PHE A 117 42.97 1.58 13.83
N ASP A 118 44.02 0.83 13.49
CA ASP A 118 45.27 0.78 14.24
C ASP A 118 46.26 1.78 13.62
N LEU A 119 46.99 2.52 14.44
CA LEU A 119 48.14 3.33 14.01
C LEU A 119 49.43 2.71 14.54
N PHE A 120 50.40 2.48 13.66
CA PHE A 120 51.68 1.86 14.00
C PHE A 120 52.80 2.90 14.05
N ASN A 121 53.58 2.88 15.14
CA ASN A 121 54.84 3.62 15.23
C ASN A 121 56.00 2.71 14.78
N LEU A 122 56.52 2.91 13.58
CA LEU A 122 57.68 2.14 13.08
C LEU A 122 59.02 2.83 13.40
N ASN A 123 59.01 3.92 14.16
CA ASN A 123 60.21 4.64 14.55
C ASN A 123 60.83 4.07 15.83
N SER A 124 62.13 4.32 15.99
CA SER A 124 62.90 3.97 17.20
C SER A 124 62.72 4.93 18.38
N TYR A 125 61.79 5.89 18.28
CA TYR A 125 61.49 6.90 19.29
C TYR A 125 59.98 7.05 19.47
N ASN A 126 59.56 7.58 20.63
CA ASN A 126 58.15 7.87 20.92
C ASN A 126 57.62 8.88 19.93
N ILE A 127 56.35 8.73 19.54
CA ILE A 127 55.69 9.74 18.74
C ILE A 127 54.42 10.25 19.41
N GLU A 128 54.25 11.56 19.41
CA GLU A 128 53.08 12.24 19.94
C GLU A 128 52.13 12.66 18.81
N ILE A 129 50.86 12.27 18.91
CA ILE A 129 49.80 12.71 18.00
C ILE A 129 49.32 14.08 18.48
N LEU A 130 49.47 15.10 17.63
CA LEU A 130 49.14 16.48 18.00
C LEU A 130 47.68 16.82 17.74
N ASP A 131 47.22 16.55 16.53
CA ASP A 131 45.84 16.73 16.09
C ASP A 131 45.56 15.88 14.84
N THR A 132 44.29 15.91 14.41
CA THR A 132 43.79 15.27 13.20
C THR A 132 42.83 16.23 12.52
N TYR A 133 42.77 16.21 11.19
CA TYR A 133 41.79 16.99 10.43
C TYR A 133 41.27 16.18 9.25
N PHE A 134 40.03 16.47 8.83
CA PHE A 134 39.42 15.87 7.66
C PHE A 134 39.52 16.83 6.47
N THR A 135 39.76 16.27 5.28
CA THR A 135 39.89 17.08 4.06
C THR A 135 38.56 17.65 3.59
N TYR A 136 37.44 16.93 3.70
CA TYR A 136 36.06 17.35 3.42
C TYR A 136 35.05 16.30 3.96
N PRO A 137 34.56 16.34 5.22
CA PRO A 137 33.14 16.70 5.43
C PRO A 137 32.77 17.14 6.87
N ASP A 138 31.49 17.47 7.08
CA ASP A 138 30.86 17.75 8.40
C ASP A 138 30.32 16.48 9.10
N ASN A 139 30.38 15.30 8.47
CA ASN A 139 29.67 14.08 8.88
C ASN A 139 30.52 13.00 9.59
N PHE A 140 31.84 13.17 9.65
CA PHE A 140 32.74 12.27 10.40
C PHE A 140 33.24 12.95 11.68
N SER A 141 33.33 12.19 12.76
CA SER A 141 33.92 12.63 14.01
C SER A 141 34.97 11.65 14.50
N PHE A 142 36.02 12.16 15.16
CA PHE A 142 37.13 11.37 15.69
C PHE A 142 37.24 11.57 17.20
N PHE A 143 37.35 10.46 17.93
CA PHE A 143 37.50 10.46 19.38
C PHE A 143 38.86 9.87 19.78
N LEU A 144 39.70 10.71 20.39
CA LEU A 144 40.96 10.30 21.00
C LEU A 144 40.75 10.04 22.50
N ASP A 145 40.98 8.82 22.98
CA ASP A 145 41.07 8.60 24.43
C ASP A 145 42.35 9.24 24.97
N SER A 146 42.22 9.97 26.08
CA SER A 146 43.28 10.78 26.69
C SER A 146 44.52 10.00 27.15
N THR A 147 44.48 8.66 27.14
CA THR A 147 45.56 7.79 27.63
C THR A 147 46.61 7.41 26.57
N GLU A 148 46.36 7.60 25.27
CA GLU A 148 47.25 7.13 24.18
C GLU A 148 47.59 8.22 23.14
N ALA A 149 47.92 9.43 23.61
CA ALA A 149 48.47 10.48 22.74
C ALA A 149 49.95 10.26 22.36
N ILE A 150 50.66 9.36 23.06
CA ILE A 150 52.08 9.04 22.82
C ILE A 150 52.20 7.55 22.50
N LEU A 151 52.70 7.24 21.31
CA LEU A 151 52.93 5.90 20.81
C LEU A 151 54.40 5.52 20.99
N SER A 152 54.70 4.48 21.78
CA SER A 152 56.08 4.03 22.01
C SER A 152 56.70 3.43 20.74
N PRO A 153 58.04 3.33 20.64
CA PRO A 153 58.73 2.71 19.52
C PRO A 153 58.19 1.30 19.24
N TYR A 154 57.83 1.03 17.98
CA TYR A 154 57.36 -0.27 17.51
C TYR A 154 56.05 -0.77 18.13
N GLU A 155 55.28 0.11 18.78
CA GLU A 155 53.94 -0.18 19.28
C GLU A 155 52.84 0.25 18.31
N LYS A 156 51.62 -0.25 18.55
CA LYS A 156 50.40 0.18 17.87
C LYS A 156 49.33 0.57 18.88
N ALA A 157 48.46 1.49 18.48
CA ALA A 157 47.30 1.92 19.24
C ALA A 157 46.06 1.90 18.35
N LYS A 158 44.90 1.63 18.95
CA LYS A 158 43.61 1.53 18.25
C LYS A 158 42.79 2.79 18.49
N TYR A 159 42.27 3.36 17.42
CA TYR A 159 41.48 4.60 17.46
C TYR A 159 40.08 4.40 16.84
N THR A 160 39.12 5.20 17.29
CA THR A 160 37.70 5.12 16.88
C THR A 160 37.34 6.33 16.01
N ILE A 161 36.68 6.06 14.88
CA ILE A 161 36.06 7.05 14.00
C ILE A 161 34.55 6.79 14.00
N THR A 162 33.76 7.83 14.21
CA THR A 162 32.30 7.75 14.23
C THR A 162 31.74 8.48 13.01
N TYR A 163 30.96 7.78 12.19
CA TYR A 163 30.18 8.35 11.09
C TYR A 163 28.77 8.69 11.57
N THR A 164 28.28 9.87 11.19
CA THR A 164 27.01 10.44 11.69
C THR A 164 26.10 10.98 10.58
N GLY A 165 26.48 10.80 9.30
CA GLY A 165 25.76 11.36 8.15
C GLY A 165 24.71 10.40 7.58
N SER A 166 23.57 10.94 7.16
CA SER A 166 22.55 10.21 6.42
C SER A 166 22.55 10.58 4.94
N GLY A 167 22.45 9.58 4.06
CA GLY A 167 21.82 9.73 2.74
C GLY A 167 22.61 10.38 1.59
N TYR A 168 23.92 10.60 1.71
CA TYR A 168 24.72 11.08 0.57
C TYR A 168 26.06 10.35 0.48
N GLU A 169 26.54 10.10 -0.75
CA GLU A 169 27.93 9.69 -0.95
C GLU A 169 28.86 10.73 -0.33
N CYS A 170 29.62 10.32 0.69
CA CYS A 170 30.63 11.18 1.29
C CYS A 170 31.98 10.47 1.27
N SER A 171 33.01 11.20 0.85
CA SER A 171 34.38 10.71 0.78
C SER A 171 35.31 11.75 1.39
N ALA A 172 36.18 11.29 2.29
CA ALA A 172 37.10 12.17 3.00
C ALA A 172 38.40 11.47 3.36
N ASP A 173 39.52 12.18 3.24
CA ASP A 173 40.77 11.76 3.87
C ASP A 173 40.88 12.35 5.27
N MET A 174 41.02 11.48 6.28
CA MET A 174 41.47 11.87 7.63
C MET A 174 42.99 11.96 7.64
N VAL A 175 43.54 13.12 7.94
CA VAL A 175 44.99 13.35 8.03
C VAL A 175 45.41 13.48 9.49
N ILE A 176 46.43 12.72 9.89
CA ILE A 176 46.99 12.70 11.24
C ILE A 176 48.27 13.53 11.26
N ASN A 177 48.44 14.40 12.27
CA ASN A 177 49.64 15.24 12.43
C ASN A 177 50.46 14.87 13.68
N SER A 178 51.79 14.99 13.54
CA SER A 178 52.76 14.72 14.60
C SER A 178 54.06 15.51 14.40
N GLU A 179 54.78 15.87 15.48
CA GLU A 179 56.14 16.43 15.41
C GLU A 179 57.18 15.46 14.84
N GLY A 180 56.88 14.16 14.82
CA GLY A 180 57.75 13.13 14.24
C GLY A 180 57.78 13.11 12.71
N PHE A 181 56.86 13.82 12.04
CA PHE A 181 56.81 13.89 10.59
C PHE A 181 57.88 14.83 10.02
N THR A 182 58.59 14.37 8.99
CA THR A 182 59.45 15.24 8.18
C THR A 182 58.63 15.96 7.13
N ALA A 183 59.16 17.05 6.56
CA ALA A 183 58.43 17.84 5.56
C ALA A 183 58.13 17.01 4.30
N GLY A 184 56.87 16.58 4.15
CA GLY A 184 56.39 15.72 3.06
C GLY A 184 55.73 14.43 3.54
N ASP A 185 55.90 14.05 4.81
CA ASP A 185 55.24 12.88 5.38
C ASP A 185 53.77 13.20 5.71
N THR A 186 52.86 12.31 5.34
CA THR A 186 51.45 12.36 5.74
C THR A 186 50.97 10.96 6.06
N ALA A 187 50.26 10.78 7.17
CA ALA A 187 49.48 9.58 7.44
C ALA A 187 48.01 9.92 7.20
N SER A 188 47.39 9.26 6.23
CA SER A 188 45.98 9.49 5.89
C SER A 188 45.18 8.20 5.82
N ILE A 189 43.89 8.30 6.13
CA ILE A 189 42.90 7.22 6.01
C ILE A 189 41.79 7.75 5.12
N HIS A 190 41.48 7.02 4.06
CA HIS A 190 40.35 7.33 3.19
C HIS A 190 39.07 6.78 3.82
N LEU A 191 38.06 7.62 3.97
CA LEU A 191 36.76 7.28 4.53
C LEU A 191 35.71 7.41 3.45
N THR A 192 34.85 6.41 3.30
CA THR A 192 33.69 6.45 2.40
C THR A 192 32.40 6.13 3.15
N GLY A 193 31.30 6.77 2.75
CA GLY A 193 29.93 6.39 3.13
C GLY A 193 29.07 6.39 1.87
N LEU A 194 28.37 5.28 1.61
CA LEU A 194 27.52 5.12 0.42
C LEU A 194 26.18 5.86 0.58
N ALA A 195 25.65 6.38 -0.54
CA ALA A 195 24.27 6.86 -0.59
C ALA A 195 23.29 5.71 -0.36
N ARG A 196 22.08 6.03 0.14
CA ARG A 196 21.00 5.06 0.27
C ARG A 196 20.53 4.63 -1.12
N GLU A 197 20.32 3.34 -1.33
CA GLU A 197 19.69 2.82 -2.53
C GLU A 197 18.17 2.91 -2.36
N PHE A 198 17.52 3.73 -3.18
CA PHE A 198 16.07 3.68 -3.38
C PHE A 198 15.81 2.94 -4.68
N THR A 199 14.76 2.13 -4.70
CA THR A 199 14.28 1.54 -5.94
C THR A 199 13.33 2.52 -6.64
N THR A 200 13.71 2.94 -7.84
CA THR A 200 12.91 3.86 -8.64
C THR A 200 11.62 3.18 -9.12
N VAL A 201 10.49 3.84 -8.92
CA VAL A 201 9.16 3.39 -9.34
C VAL A 201 8.44 4.49 -10.13
N SER A 202 7.78 4.10 -11.21
CA SER A 202 6.93 4.97 -12.03
C SER A 202 5.95 4.11 -12.86
N GLY A 203 5.00 4.74 -13.55
CA GLY A 203 3.97 4.05 -14.33
C GLY A 203 2.66 3.90 -13.56
N ILE A 204 1.97 2.77 -13.74
CA ILE A 204 0.65 2.52 -13.15
C ILE A 204 0.74 1.28 -12.26
N TRP A 205 0.27 1.42 -11.03
CA TRP A 205 -0.04 0.30 -10.15
C TRP A 205 -1.51 -0.05 -10.29
N THR A 206 -1.77 -1.30 -10.68
CA THR A 206 -3.10 -1.80 -11.04
C THR A 206 -3.59 -2.79 -9.98
N VAL A 207 -4.92 -2.90 -9.84
CA VAL A 207 -5.53 -3.84 -8.89
C VAL A 207 -5.19 -5.30 -9.21
N GLU A 208 -4.92 -5.63 -10.47
CA GLU A 208 -4.50 -6.97 -10.92
C GLU A 208 -3.20 -7.43 -10.26
N ASN A 209 -2.28 -6.50 -10.00
CA ASN A 209 -0.98 -6.77 -9.38
C ASN A 209 -0.98 -6.50 -7.87
N SER A 210 -2.15 -6.14 -7.30
CA SER A 210 -2.35 -5.89 -5.89
C SER A 210 -2.51 -7.22 -5.13
N PRO A 211 -1.97 -7.38 -3.90
CA PRO A 211 -1.18 -6.39 -3.18
C PRO A 211 0.27 -6.30 -3.64
N TYR A 212 0.81 -5.08 -3.65
CA TYR A 212 2.22 -4.80 -3.87
C TYR A 212 3.01 -4.98 -2.57
N TYR A 213 4.10 -5.74 -2.61
CA TYR A 213 4.98 -5.96 -1.46
C TYR A 213 6.36 -5.38 -1.71
N TYR A 214 6.80 -4.49 -0.83
CA TYR A 214 8.12 -3.88 -0.91
C TYR A 214 8.87 -3.99 0.41
N ASN A 215 10.04 -4.62 0.34
CA ASN A 215 10.98 -4.77 1.45
C ASN A 215 12.14 -3.76 1.38
N GLU A 216 11.98 -2.72 0.57
CA GLU A 216 12.95 -1.66 0.33
C GLU A 216 12.25 -0.31 0.20
N SER A 217 13.01 0.79 0.31
CA SER A 217 12.44 2.13 0.12
C SER A 217 12.34 2.46 -1.36
N LEU A 218 11.23 3.07 -1.74
CA LEU A 218 10.91 3.41 -3.12
C LEU A 218 11.04 4.90 -3.37
N ILE A 219 11.31 5.27 -4.62
CA ILE A 219 11.31 6.67 -5.05
C ILE A 219 10.59 6.87 -6.38
N VAL A 220 9.69 7.84 -6.44
CA VAL A 220 9.21 8.43 -7.70
C VAL A 220 10.12 9.62 -7.99
N GLU A 221 11.08 9.44 -8.89
CA GLU A 221 12.07 10.47 -9.23
C GLU A 221 11.45 11.72 -9.87
N ASP A 222 12.16 12.84 -9.79
CA ASP A 222 11.79 14.08 -10.48
C ASP A 222 11.49 13.82 -11.98
N GLY A 223 10.41 14.43 -12.46
CA GLY A 223 9.90 14.24 -13.82
C GLY A 223 9.20 12.90 -14.10
N GLN A 224 9.17 11.96 -13.15
CA GLN A 224 8.39 10.72 -13.25
C GLN A 224 6.99 10.88 -12.63
N GLN A 225 6.12 9.92 -12.94
CA GLN A 225 4.79 9.82 -12.35
C GLN A 225 4.49 8.38 -11.97
N LEU A 226 3.89 8.21 -10.80
CA LEU A 226 3.25 6.98 -10.37
C LEU A 226 1.74 7.22 -10.25
N ILE A 227 0.96 6.37 -10.91
CA ILE A 227 -0.50 6.32 -10.80
C ILE A 227 -0.85 5.07 -10.00
N ILE A 228 -1.74 5.19 -9.02
CA ILE A 228 -2.26 4.06 -8.26
C ILE A 228 -3.77 4.01 -8.50
N GLU A 229 -4.25 2.91 -9.07
CA GLU A 229 -5.66 2.69 -9.39
C GLU A 229 -6.50 2.36 -8.13
N PRO A 230 -7.84 2.55 -8.19
CA PRO A 230 -8.74 2.09 -7.14
C PRO A 230 -8.51 0.64 -6.72
N GLY A 231 -8.69 0.37 -5.42
CA GLY A 231 -8.56 -0.97 -4.83
C GLY A 231 -7.16 -1.50 -4.61
N VAL A 232 -6.14 -0.80 -5.12
CA VAL A 232 -4.74 -1.22 -4.93
C VAL A 232 -4.35 -1.18 -3.46
N VAL A 233 -3.72 -2.27 -3.02
CA VAL A 233 -3.16 -2.46 -1.69
C VAL A 233 -1.64 -2.52 -1.82
N VAL A 234 -0.94 -1.76 -0.99
CA VAL A 234 0.52 -1.69 -0.95
C VAL A 234 0.98 -1.93 0.47
N TYR A 235 1.81 -2.95 0.64
CA TYR A 235 2.49 -3.28 1.87
C TYR A 235 3.97 -2.90 1.79
N MET A 236 4.38 -2.03 2.70
CA MET A 236 5.77 -1.63 2.89
C MET A 236 6.29 -2.25 4.18
N ASP A 237 7.45 -2.92 4.13
CA ASP A 237 8.09 -3.47 5.34
C ASP A 237 8.47 -2.37 6.34
N SER A 238 8.71 -2.77 7.59
CA SER A 238 9.09 -1.88 8.69
C SER A 238 10.22 -0.93 8.29
N SER A 239 10.08 0.35 8.67
CA SER A 239 11.00 1.45 8.40
C SER A 239 11.20 1.91 6.95
N HIS A 240 10.65 1.20 5.95
CA HIS A 240 10.74 1.61 4.54
C HIS A 240 9.71 2.68 4.18
N VAL A 241 10.03 3.50 3.18
CA VAL A 241 9.22 4.65 2.76
C VAL A 241 8.94 4.61 1.27
N LEU A 242 7.91 5.34 0.85
CA LEU A 242 7.76 5.76 -0.55
C LEU A 242 8.06 7.26 -0.61
N LYS A 243 9.16 7.62 -1.26
CA LYS A 243 9.57 9.00 -1.52
C LYS A 243 9.03 9.46 -2.88
N ILE A 244 8.59 10.70 -2.97
CA ILE A 244 8.04 11.34 -4.15
C ILE A 244 8.81 12.63 -4.36
N GLU A 245 9.57 12.69 -5.45
CA GLU A 245 10.17 13.90 -6.02
C GLU A 245 9.46 14.30 -7.33
N GLY A 246 8.86 13.32 -8.03
CA GLY A 246 8.00 13.52 -9.19
C GLY A 246 6.52 13.75 -8.84
N ASN A 247 5.63 12.93 -9.42
CA ASN A 247 4.18 13.03 -9.22
C ASN A 247 3.58 11.71 -8.71
N LEU A 248 2.72 11.78 -7.70
CA LEU A 248 1.86 10.67 -7.27
C LEU A 248 0.39 10.99 -7.52
N VAL A 249 -0.29 10.17 -8.30
CA VAL A 249 -1.74 10.23 -8.49
C VAL A 249 -2.36 8.94 -7.98
N ALA A 250 -2.84 8.97 -6.73
CA ALA A 250 -3.53 7.87 -6.09
C ALA A 250 -5.02 8.25 -5.94
N GLN A 251 -5.87 7.76 -6.84
CA GLN A 251 -7.29 8.09 -6.86
C GLN A 251 -8.13 6.82 -6.75
N GLY A 252 -8.53 6.50 -5.52
CA GLY A 252 -9.50 5.45 -5.24
C GLY A 252 -10.95 5.95 -5.40
N ILE A 253 -11.90 5.11 -5.00
CA ILE A 253 -13.34 5.43 -4.90
C ILE A 253 -13.88 4.89 -3.57
N GLU A 254 -15.05 5.33 -3.11
CA GLU A 254 -15.54 5.03 -1.74
C GLU A 254 -15.71 3.51 -1.50
N GLY A 255 -16.10 2.76 -2.54
CA GLY A 255 -16.22 1.31 -2.51
C GLY A 255 -14.93 0.53 -2.75
N ASP A 256 -13.88 1.18 -3.26
CA ASP A 256 -12.61 0.54 -3.63
C ASP A 256 -11.42 1.44 -3.31
N THR A 257 -11.24 1.71 -2.02
CA THR A 257 -10.20 2.61 -1.51
C THR A 257 -8.80 2.05 -1.75
N ILE A 258 -7.84 2.92 -2.06
CA ILE A 258 -6.42 2.56 -2.10
C ILE A 258 -5.91 2.38 -0.66
N ARG A 259 -5.14 1.32 -0.40
CA ARG A 259 -4.62 1.01 0.94
C ARG A 259 -3.10 1.00 0.93
N LEU A 260 -2.49 1.89 1.72
CA LEU A 260 -1.04 1.94 1.92
C LEU A 260 -0.76 1.60 3.39
N SER A 261 -0.12 0.45 3.64
CA SER A 261 0.02 -0.07 5.00
C SER A 261 1.27 -0.94 5.19
N ASN A 262 1.38 -1.53 6.37
CA ASN A 262 2.27 -2.64 6.66
C ASN A 262 1.40 -3.88 6.99
N LEU A 263 1.94 -5.07 6.74
CA LEU A 263 1.29 -6.36 7.01
C LEU A 263 0.92 -6.58 8.49
N SER A 264 1.54 -5.86 9.43
CA SER A 264 1.33 -6.04 10.85
C SER A 264 1.21 -4.70 11.56
N SER A 265 0.18 -4.53 12.39
CA SER A 265 0.02 -3.32 13.23
C SER A 265 1.18 -3.07 14.22
N ASN A 266 2.05 -4.07 14.46
CA ASN A 266 3.23 -3.91 15.31
C ASN A 266 4.49 -3.52 14.52
N ASP A 267 4.47 -3.70 13.20
CA ASP A 267 5.57 -3.44 12.28
C ASP A 267 5.17 -2.26 11.42
N LYS A 268 5.88 -1.14 11.56
CA LYS A 268 5.41 0.13 11.03
C LYS A 268 6.34 0.66 9.97
N TRP A 269 5.75 1.07 8.86
CA TRP A 269 6.47 1.65 7.74
C TRP A 269 6.61 3.17 7.90
N GLY A 270 7.52 3.77 7.14
CA GLY A 270 7.91 5.17 7.31
C GLY A 270 6.96 6.19 6.66
N GLY A 271 5.89 5.75 6.01
CA GLY A 271 4.90 6.61 5.36
C GLY A 271 5.37 7.20 4.02
N LEU A 272 4.63 8.22 3.56
CA LEU A 272 4.89 8.93 2.32
C LEU A 272 5.74 10.18 2.55
N ILE A 273 6.72 10.41 1.68
CA ILE A 273 7.59 11.58 1.73
C ILE A 273 7.54 12.33 0.41
N PHE A 274 7.01 13.55 0.42
CA PHE A 274 7.07 14.46 -0.71
C PHE A 274 8.20 15.45 -0.49
N ASP A 275 9.15 15.49 -1.41
CA ASP A 275 10.33 16.34 -1.34
C ASP A 275 10.53 17.04 -2.68
N SER A 276 10.20 18.33 -2.72
CA SER A 276 10.24 19.13 -3.95
C SER A 276 9.31 18.61 -5.06
N ALA A 277 8.24 17.90 -4.70
CA ALA A 277 7.21 17.39 -5.60
C ALA A 277 6.17 18.49 -5.88
N ASP A 278 6.51 19.44 -6.75
CA ASP A 278 5.68 20.62 -7.06
C ASP A 278 4.62 20.38 -8.16
N GLY A 279 4.56 19.15 -8.69
CA GLY A 279 3.60 18.75 -9.69
C GLY A 279 2.20 18.37 -9.15
N ASN A 280 1.45 17.59 -9.90
CA ASN A 280 0.07 17.25 -9.59
C ASN A 280 0.00 16.00 -8.70
N ASN A 281 0.24 16.18 -7.39
CA ASN A 281 0.12 15.10 -6.42
C ASN A 281 -1.30 15.05 -5.85
N ILE A 282 -2.01 13.96 -6.14
CA ILE A 282 -3.41 13.73 -5.78
C ILE A 282 -3.51 12.47 -4.92
N LEU A 283 -4.18 12.60 -3.78
CA LEU A 283 -4.61 11.49 -2.93
C LEU A 283 -6.12 11.62 -2.74
N GLU A 284 -6.87 10.66 -3.25
CA GLU A 284 -8.33 10.62 -3.18
C GLU A 284 -8.78 9.20 -2.76
N TYR A 285 -9.62 9.07 -1.74
CA TYR A 285 -10.03 7.77 -1.16
C TYR A 285 -8.85 6.85 -0.81
N VAL A 286 -7.81 7.41 -0.19
CA VAL A 286 -6.60 6.67 0.23
C VAL A 286 -6.60 6.45 1.74
N LYS A 287 -6.38 5.21 2.18
CA LYS A 287 -6.18 4.82 3.58
C LYS A 287 -4.68 4.60 3.83
N ILE A 288 -4.09 5.42 4.70
CA ILE A 288 -2.69 5.28 5.15
C ILE A 288 -2.70 4.86 6.62
N LYS A 289 -2.26 3.62 6.89
CA LYS A 289 -2.30 3.01 8.22
C LYS A 289 -0.93 2.45 8.64
N TYR A 290 -0.77 2.25 9.96
CA TYR A 290 0.37 1.57 10.59
C TYR A 290 1.75 2.18 10.26
N VAL A 291 1.87 3.49 10.45
CA VAL A 291 3.11 4.24 10.21
C VAL A 291 3.84 4.63 11.50
N THR A 292 5.16 4.73 11.45
CA THR A 292 6.05 5.21 12.53
C THR A 292 6.50 6.66 12.34
N GLY A 293 6.29 7.21 11.14
CA GLY A 293 6.96 8.42 10.67
C GLY A 293 8.41 8.13 10.27
N SER A 294 8.84 8.74 9.17
CA SER A 294 10.13 8.44 8.56
C SER A 294 11.32 9.02 9.31
N GLY A 295 12.38 8.22 9.51
CA GLY A 295 13.69 8.74 9.94
C GLY A 295 14.29 9.79 8.99
N LEU A 296 13.92 9.78 7.69
CA LEU A 296 14.49 10.61 6.62
C LEU A 296 14.32 12.12 6.81
N ASN A 297 13.19 12.57 7.36
CA ASN A 297 12.87 14.00 7.51
C ASN A 297 12.90 14.46 8.97
N GLU A 298 13.93 14.07 9.71
CA GLU A 298 14.02 14.32 11.16
C GLU A 298 12.80 13.77 11.92
N ARG A 299 12.16 12.69 11.45
CA ARG A 299 10.93 12.12 12.02
C ARG A 299 9.73 13.07 11.98
N ASN A 300 9.66 13.97 11.01
CA ASN A 300 8.48 14.81 10.78
C ASN A 300 7.51 14.14 9.79
N GLY A 301 6.21 14.19 10.08
CA GLY A 301 5.16 13.55 9.29
C GLY A 301 4.96 12.10 9.69
N GLY A 302 3.81 11.77 10.27
CA GLY A 302 3.47 10.39 10.60
C GLY A 302 3.09 9.60 9.35
N CYS A 303 1.97 9.97 8.72
CA CYS A 303 1.51 9.34 7.48
C CYS A 303 2.15 10.00 6.26
N ILE A 304 2.19 11.33 6.25
CA ILE A 304 2.70 12.13 5.13
C ILE A 304 3.64 13.21 5.67
N SER A 305 4.80 13.32 5.04
CA SER A 305 5.78 14.39 5.24
C SER A 305 6.01 15.11 3.92
N ALA A 306 5.76 16.42 3.85
CA ALA A 306 5.92 17.19 2.62
C ALA A 306 6.75 18.46 2.82
N GLU A 307 7.76 18.64 1.98
CA GLU A 307 8.57 19.86 1.91
C GLU A 307 8.63 20.38 0.46
N ASN A 308 8.42 21.68 0.27
CA ASN A 308 8.42 22.36 -1.04
C ASN A 308 7.52 21.66 -2.10
N SER A 309 6.35 21.15 -1.69
CA SER A 309 5.51 20.29 -2.52
C SER A 309 4.06 20.80 -2.61
N LEU A 310 3.35 20.42 -3.67
CA LEU A 310 1.92 20.70 -3.87
C LEU A 310 1.12 19.40 -3.70
N LEU A 311 0.03 19.46 -2.92
CA LEU A 311 -0.77 18.28 -2.54
C LEU A 311 -2.27 18.58 -2.56
N TYR A 312 -3.05 17.64 -3.10
CA TYR A 312 -4.50 17.58 -2.97
C TYR A 312 -4.88 16.28 -2.25
N ILE A 313 -5.47 16.40 -1.05
CA ILE A 313 -5.87 15.27 -0.20
C ILE A 313 -7.39 15.33 -0.02
N ASN A 314 -8.10 14.29 -0.45
CA ASN A 314 -9.55 14.26 -0.46
C ASN A 314 -10.10 12.88 -0.06
N HIS A 315 -11.11 12.78 0.81
CA HIS A 315 -11.68 11.50 1.27
C HIS A 315 -10.66 10.49 1.83
N CYS A 316 -9.55 10.98 2.40
CA CYS A 316 -8.46 10.13 2.86
C CYS A 316 -8.55 9.85 4.36
N LEU A 317 -8.13 8.66 4.78
CA LEU A 317 -7.93 8.30 6.19
C LEU A 317 -6.43 8.23 6.49
N LEU A 318 -5.95 9.14 7.32
CA LEU A 318 -4.57 9.16 7.80
C LEU A 318 -4.55 8.70 9.25
N ASN A 319 -3.97 7.52 9.50
CA ASN A 319 -3.89 6.96 10.82
C ASN A 319 -2.48 6.42 11.14
N SER A 320 -1.78 7.13 12.03
CA SER A 320 -0.45 6.69 12.47
C SER A 320 -0.45 5.68 13.62
N GLN A 321 -1.57 5.49 14.34
CA GLN A 321 -1.73 4.57 15.46
C GLN A 321 -0.49 4.40 16.36
N ASN A 322 0.19 5.45 16.82
CA ASN A 322 1.46 5.28 17.56
C ASN A 322 1.24 4.79 19.00
N PRO A 323 1.60 3.53 19.36
CA PRO A 323 1.44 3.05 20.72
C PRO A 323 2.71 3.36 21.52
N ALA A 324 2.61 4.28 22.48
CA ALA A 324 3.34 4.39 23.77
C ALA A 324 4.83 3.94 23.96
N SER A 325 5.57 3.49 22.94
CA SER A 325 6.92 2.92 23.04
C SER A 325 7.88 3.62 22.08
N TYR A 326 8.52 4.67 22.60
CA TYR A 326 9.87 5.20 22.30
C TYR A 326 10.29 5.60 20.86
N GLU A 327 9.48 5.41 19.82
CA GLU A 327 9.75 5.99 18.50
C GLU A 327 8.84 7.19 18.23
N TYR A 328 9.37 8.39 18.49
CA TYR A 328 8.60 9.61 18.47
C TYR A 328 8.68 10.31 17.10
N ILE A 329 7.52 10.56 16.49
CA ILE A 329 7.34 11.55 15.41
C ILE A 329 7.56 12.92 16.04
N ASN A 330 8.35 13.79 15.43
CA ASN A 330 8.64 15.12 15.95
C ASN A 330 7.44 16.05 15.72
N ASN A 331 7.10 16.34 14.46
CA ASN A 331 6.00 17.24 14.12
C ASN A 331 5.03 16.59 13.13
N GLY A 332 3.74 16.94 13.21
CA GLY A 332 2.73 16.49 12.24
C GLY A 332 2.44 15.00 12.33
N GLY A 333 1.77 14.56 13.39
CA GLY A 333 1.56 13.13 13.68
C GLY A 333 0.73 12.39 12.63
N GLY A 334 -0.05 13.10 11.82
CA GLY A 334 -0.66 12.60 10.59
C GLY A 334 0.02 13.22 9.37
N LEU A 335 0.03 14.55 9.29
CA LEU A 335 0.59 15.31 8.17
C LEU A 335 1.55 16.41 8.65
N TYR A 336 2.71 16.48 8.00
CA TYR A 336 3.68 17.56 8.14
C TYR A 336 3.86 18.29 6.81
N LEU A 337 3.74 19.62 6.82
CA LEU A 337 3.94 20.49 5.67
C LEU A 337 4.99 21.57 5.98
N LYS A 338 5.93 21.78 5.06
CA LYS A 338 6.90 22.89 5.14
C LYS A 338 7.12 23.52 3.77
N ASN A 339 6.96 24.84 3.67
CA ASN A 339 7.07 25.59 2.42
C ASN A 339 6.16 25.03 1.30
N CYS A 340 4.96 24.54 1.66
CA CYS A 340 4.01 23.95 0.71
C CYS A 340 2.89 24.96 0.43
N ASP A 341 2.82 25.48 -0.79
CA ASP A 341 1.83 26.48 -1.17
C ASP A 341 0.66 25.84 -1.94
N GLY A 342 -0.57 26.24 -1.66
CA GLY A 342 -1.77 25.77 -2.38
C GLY A 342 -2.27 24.37 -2.00
N VAL A 343 -1.83 23.83 -0.87
CA VAL A 343 -2.28 22.52 -0.38
C VAL A 343 -3.76 22.56 0.01
N THR A 344 -4.54 21.59 -0.44
CA THR A 344 -5.95 21.43 -0.06
C THR A 344 -6.17 20.06 0.59
N ILE A 345 -6.85 20.08 1.73
CA ILE A 345 -7.28 18.91 2.49
C ILE A 345 -8.79 19.03 2.61
N ASP A 346 -9.53 18.04 2.12
CA ASP A 346 -10.98 18.07 2.11
C ASP A 346 -11.58 16.70 2.42
N ASN A 347 -12.73 16.66 3.12
CA ASN A 347 -13.45 15.43 3.47
C ASN A 347 -12.56 14.31 4.05
N SER A 348 -11.49 14.65 4.78
CA SER A 348 -10.47 13.69 5.20
C SER A 348 -10.42 13.53 6.71
N THR A 349 -10.04 12.35 7.18
CA THR A 349 -9.99 12.00 8.60
C THR A 349 -8.55 11.76 9.04
N PHE A 350 -8.12 12.49 10.07
CA PHE A 350 -6.88 12.28 10.80
C PHE A 350 -7.23 11.63 12.13
N TYR A 351 -7.00 10.32 12.24
CA TYR A 351 -7.46 9.55 13.40
C TYR A 351 -6.28 8.98 14.19
N THR A 352 -6.28 9.20 15.51
CA THR A 352 -5.28 8.66 16.46
C THR A 352 -3.83 9.01 16.10
N CYS A 353 -3.63 10.17 15.50
CA CYS A 353 -2.31 10.66 15.12
C CYS A 353 -1.50 11.17 16.31
N TYR A 354 -0.17 10.97 16.29
CA TYR A 354 0.69 11.30 17.42
C TYR A 354 1.95 12.07 17.02
N ALA A 355 2.25 13.19 17.69
CA ALA A 355 3.51 13.91 17.59
C ALA A 355 4.15 14.13 18.97
N SER A 356 5.48 14.31 19.02
CA SER A 356 6.19 14.60 20.27
C SER A 356 6.45 16.07 20.49
N LEU A 357 6.48 16.88 19.43
CA LEU A 357 6.67 18.31 19.51
C LEU A 357 5.37 19.01 19.15
N TYR A 358 5.07 19.20 17.87
CA TYR A 358 3.97 20.09 17.45
C TYR A 358 3.04 19.42 16.43
N GLY A 359 1.74 19.73 16.49
CA GLY A 359 0.76 19.27 15.49
C GLY A 359 0.51 17.76 15.57
N GLY A 360 -0.31 17.31 16.52
CA GLY A 360 -0.61 15.88 16.68
C GLY A 360 -1.31 15.29 15.47
N GLY A 361 -2.24 16.03 14.85
CA GLY A 361 -2.82 15.71 13.55
C GLY A 361 -2.01 16.34 12.43
N ILE A 362 -2.05 17.69 12.37
CA ILE A 362 -1.49 18.47 11.26
C ILE A 362 -0.46 19.48 11.79
N TYR A 363 0.69 19.56 11.12
CA TYR A 363 1.67 20.63 11.30
C TYR A 363 1.94 21.31 9.95
N ALA A 364 1.87 22.65 9.91
CA ALA A 364 2.22 23.42 8.72
C ALA A 364 3.15 24.60 9.04
N GLU A 365 4.24 24.73 8.27
CA GLU A 365 5.20 25.82 8.37
C GLU A 365 5.44 26.51 7.02
N ASN A 366 5.43 27.85 7.00
CA ASN A 366 5.69 28.67 5.81
C ASN A 366 4.82 28.32 4.59
N CYS A 367 3.55 27.96 4.81
CA CYS A 367 2.61 27.55 3.76
C CYS A 367 1.64 28.70 3.45
N THR A 368 1.35 28.96 2.17
CA THR A 368 0.35 29.95 1.76
C THR A 368 -0.76 29.30 0.94
N GLY A 369 -2.02 29.67 1.23
CA GLY A 369 -3.17 29.05 0.57
C GLY A 369 -3.39 27.59 0.99
N LEU A 370 -3.12 27.28 2.26
CA LEU A 370 -3.48 26.00 2.86
C LEU A 370 -4.98 26.01 3.21
N ASN A 371 -5.76 25.09 2.64
CA ASN A 371 -7.19 24.97 2.93
C ASN A 371 -7.48 23.61 3.57
N ILE A 372 -8.16 23.62 4.71
CA ILE A 372 -8.58 22.42 5.45
C ILE A 372 -10.10 22.50 5.58
N ASN A 373 -10.81 21.67 4.82
CA ASN A 373 -12.25 21.75 4.68
C ASN A 373 -12.91 20.43 5.05
N THR A 374 -14.10 20.47 5.65
CA THR A 374 -14.99 19.30 5.83
C THR A 374 -14.29 18.09 6.47
N SER A 375 -13.25 18.32 7.26
CA SER A 375 -12.31 17.29 7.69
C SER A 375 -12.37 17.07 9.20
N GLU A 376 -12.12 15.83 9.62
CA GLU A 376 -12.10 15.45 11.02
C GLU A 376 -10.66 15.23 11.50
N ILE A 377 -10.29 15.86 12.60
CA ILE A 377 -9.03 15.65 13.30
C ILE A 377 -9.37 15.13 14.68
N SER A 378 -9.33 13.80 14.83
CA SER A 378 -9.84 13.12 16.02
C SER A 378 -8.82 12.24 16.74
N TYR A 379 -8.85 12.33 18.07
CA TYR A 379 -7.95 11.62 18.97
C TYR A 379 -6.46 11.87 18.68
N CYS A 380 -6.15 13.02 18.10
CA CYS A 380 -4.78 13.42 17.78
C CYS A 380 -4.07 14.02 19.01
N ASN A 381 -2.83 13.63 19.23
CA ASN A 381 -2.12 13.97 20.47
C ASN A 381 -0.72 14.52 20.21
N THR A 382 -0.30 15.45 21.06
CA THR A 382 1.09 15.93 21.07
C THR A 382 1.66 16.10 22.48
N TYR A 383 2.98 16.16 22.68
CA TYR A 383 3.53 16.56 24.00
C TYR A 383 3.71 18.07 24.16
N THR A 384 3.79 18.88 23.08
CA THR A 384 4.10 20.32 23.20
C THR A 384 2.93 21.26 22.90
N SER A 385 2.50 21.42 21.64
CA SER A 385 1.41 22.36 21.28
C SER A 385 0.74 21.97 19.96
N GLY A 386 -0.52 22.34 19.78
CA GLY A 386 -1.31 21.94 18.61
C GLY A 386 -1.62 20.44 18.64
N GLY A 387 -2.42 19.98 19.60
CA GLY A 387 -2.82 18.56 19.65
C GLY A 387 -3.54 18.12 18.38
N GLY A 388 -4.48 18.95 17.91
CA GLY A 388 -5.05 18.82 16.57
C GLY A 388 -4.12 19.41 15.51
N ILE A 389 -4.06 20.75 15.46
CA ILE A 389 -3.43 21.50 14.37
C ILE A 389 -2.41 22.50 14.91
N TYR A 390 -1.25 22.60 14.27
CA TYR A 390 -0.23 23.62 14.53
C TYR A 390 0.15 24.36 13.24
N ILE A 391 -0.04 25.67 13.22
CA ILE A 391 0.21 26.53 12.05
C ILE A 391 1.30 27.55 12.38
N LYS A 392 2.33 27.64 11.53
CA LYS A 392 3.51 28.49 11.74
C LYS A 392 3.85 29.29 10.48
N ASN A 393 4.06 30.60 10.59
CA ASN A 393 4.42 31.48 9.48
C ASN A 393 3.57 31.30 8.21
N SER A 394 2.28 30.98 8.36
CA SER A 394 1.44 30.49 7.25
C SER A 394 0.14 31.29 7.09
N ILE A 395 -0.51 31.12 5.94
CA ILE A 395 -1.89 31.58 5.68
C ILE A 395 -2.76 30.34 5.47
N CYS A 396 -3.72 30.15 6.36
CA CYS A 396 -4.53 28.93 6.44
C CYS A 396 -6.03 29.26 6.55
N GLU A 397 -6.86 28.53 5.83
CA GLU A 397 -8.32 28.52 5.98
C GLU A 397 -8.76 27.15 6.52
N ILE A 398 -9.55 27.15 7.59
CA ILE A 398 -10.12 25.97 8.23
C ILE A 398 -11.63 26.12 8.23
N ASP A 399 -12.33 25.36 7.40
CA ASP A 399 -13.78 25.48 7.22
C ASP A 399 -14.49 24.14 7.46
N SER A 400 -15.63 24.19 8.15
CA SER A 400 -16.52 23.02 8.28
C SER A 400 -15.83 21.78 8.89
N CYS A 401 -14.82 21.98 9.74
CA CYS A 401 -14.01 20.90 10.30
C CYS A 401 -14.45 20.53 11.73
N VAL A 402 -14.08 19.32 12.16
CA VAL A 402 -14.29 18.85 13.54
C VAL A 402 -12.94 18.47 14.15
N ILE A 403 -12.54 19.17 15.21
CA ILE A 403 -11.37 18.84 16.02
C ILE A 403 -11.87 18.24 17.33
N TYR A 404 -11.70 16.92 17.46
CA TYR A 404 -12.35 16.12 18.48
C TYR A 404 -11.35 15.31 19.31
N HIS A 405 -11.47 15.32 20.63
CA HIS A 405 -10.57 14.56 21.52
C HIS A 405 -9.07 14.82 21.30
N ALA A 406 -8.71 15.98 20.75
CA ALA A 406 -7.32 16.36 20.65
C ALA A 406 -6.72 16.51 22.06
N SER A 407 -5.47 16.09 22.26
CA SER A 407 -4.83 16.24 23.56
C SER A 407 -3.39 16.71 23.50
N VAL A 408 -2.96 17.34 24.60
CA VAL A 408 -1.56 17.71 24.82
C VAL A 408 -1.04 17.01 26.07
N GLY A 409 0.02 16.22 25.98
CA GLY A 409 0.61 15.43 27.07
C GLY A 409 1.45 16.22 28.07
N TYR A 410 2.20 15.53 28.93
CA TYR A 410 2.97 16.14 30.02
C TYR A 410 4.16 17.00 29.53
N GLY A 411 4.07 18.33 29.65
CA GLY A 411 5.16 19.28 29.33
C GLY A 411 4.82 20.39 28.33
N GLY A 412 3.72 20.26 27.59
CA GLY A 412 3.30 21.22 26.56
C GLY A 412 2.66 22.52 27.05
N TYR A 413 2.60 23.50 26.14
CA TYR A 413 2.18 24.88 26.37
C TYR A 413 0.66 25.05 26.22
N ASP A 414 0.19 25.40 25.02
CA ASP A 414 -1.18 25.86 24.75
C ASP A 414 -1.68 25.35 23.40
N GLY A 415 -2.92 25.66 23.03
CA GLY A 415 -3.52 25.31 21.73
C GLY A 415 -3.74 23.81 21.56
N ILE A 416 -4.60 23.21 22.39
CA ILE A 416 -4.90 21.77 22.32
C ILE A 416 -5.54 21.41 20.98
N GLY A 417 -6.51 22.21 20.53
CA GLY A 417 -7.13 22.04 19.22
C GLY A 417 -6.33 22.72 18.11
N LEU A 418 -6.02 24.00 18.30
CA LEU A 418 -5.30 24.83 17.31
C LEU A 418 -4.25 25.71 17.99
N PHE A 419 -3.05 25.74 17.43
CA PHE A 419 -2.00 26.71 17.78
C PHE A 419 -1.56 27.49 16.53
N SER A 420 -1.57 28.83 16.60
CA SER A 420 -1.13 29.73 15.52
C SER A 420 0.10 30.53 15.94
N HIS A 421 1.18 30.43 15.15
CA HIS A 421 2.44 31.13 15.39
C HIS A 421 2.83 32.01 14.20
N ASN A 422 2.90 33.34 14.39
CA ASN A 422 3.16 34.32 13.32
C ASN A 422 2.36 34.03 12.03
N SER A 423 1.08 33.68 12.14
CA SER A 423 0.26 33.20 11.02
C SER A 423 -1.06 33.95 10.90
N ASN A 424 -1.68 33.90 9.72
CA ASN A 424 -3.05 34.36 9.50
C ASN A 424 -3.96 33.15 9.28
N VAL A 425 -4.92 32.94 10.18
CA VAL A 425 -5.80 31.77 10.16
C VAL A 425 -7.27 32.20 10.17
N ASP A 426 -8.01 31.81 9.14
CA ASP A 426 -9.46 31.98 9.09
C ASP A 426 -10.11 30.64 9.48
N VAL A 427 -10.98 30.66 10.50
CA VAL A 427 -11.67 29.49 11.04
C VAL A 427 -13.18 29.73 10.92
N THR A 428 -13.85 28.91 10.11
CA THR A 428 -15.29 29.01 9.85
C THR A 428 -15.99 27.67 10.04
N ARG A 429 -17.23 27.67 10.56
CA ARG A 429 -18.08 26.46 10.68
C ARG A 429 -17.40 25.28 11.35
N THR A 430 -16.46 25.54 12.25
CA THR A 430 -15.55 24.53 12.79
C THR A 430 -15.81 24.30 14.27
N VAL A 431 -15.78 23.04 14.70
CA VAL A 431 -16.04 22.64 16.09
C VAL A 431 -14.76 22.14 16.75
N PHE A 432 -14.45 22.69 17.93
CA PHE A 432 -13.42 22.20 18.84
C PHE A 432 -14.10 21.61 20.08
N LYS A 433 -14.10 20.28 20.18
CA LYS A 433 -14.86 19.56 21.22
C LYS A 433 -14.03 18.50 21.93
N ASN A 434 -14.30 18.32 23.22
CA ASN A 434 -13.70 17.28 24.08
C ASN A 434 -12.16 17.27 24.05
N CYS A 435 -11.54 18.38 23.66
CA CYS A 435 -10.10 18.53 23.72
C CYS A 435 -9.68 18.57 25.19
N SER A 436 -8.59 17.88 25.53
CA SER A 436 -8.23 17.67 26.92
C SER A 436 -6.74 17.87 27.20
N SER A 437 -6.46 18.27 28.44
CA SER A 437 -5.11 18.41 28.97
C SER A 437 -5.02 17.83 30.38
N PRO A 438 -4.04 16.95 30.68
CA PRO A 438 -3.83 16.41 32.01
C PRO A 438 -3.13 17.39 32.98
N ILE A 439 -2.77 18.61 32.53
CA ILE A 439 -2.02 19.61 33.31
C ILE A 439 -2.78 20.93 33.36
N PRO A 440 -2.70 21.67 34.49
CA PRO A 440 -3.29 22.99 34.58
C PRO A 440 -2.73 24.04 33.61
N THR A 441 -3.53 25.07 33.30
CA THR A 441 -3.21 26.30 32.54
C THR A 441 -3.03 26.19 31.02
N ARG A 442 -3.89 25.44 30.32
CA ARG A 442 -3.84 25.30 28.85
C ARG A 442 -5.08 25.84 28.15
N SER A 443 -4.93 26.22 26.89
CA SER A 443 -6.03 26.68 26.03
C SER A 443 -6.37 25.74 24.89
N VAL A 444 -7.63 25.76 24.43
CA VAL A 444 -8.05 25.02 23.23
C VAL A 444 -7.45 25.67 21.98
N LEU A 445 -7.55 27.00 21.90
CA LEU A 445 -6.97 27.80 20.82
C LEU A 445 -5.93 28.77 21.38
N ALA A 446 -4.76 28.82 20.76
CA ALA A 446 -3.70 29.74 21.17
C ALA A 446 -3.04 30.44 19.98
N LEU A 447 -2.59 31.67 20.21
CA LEU A 447 -1.93 32.49 19.21
C LEU A 447 -0.76 33.30 19.77
N ASP A 448 0.34 33.33 19.02
CA ASP A 448 1.54 34.12 19.34
C ASP A 448 2.29 34.66 18.09
N GLN A 449 3.35 35.43 18.38
CA GLN A 449 4.26 36.12 17.45
C GLN A 449 3.57 36.99 16.39
N GLY A 450 2.51 37.73 16.75
CA GLY A 450 1.78 38.59 15.83
C GLY A 450 0.80 37.85 14.91
N SER A 451 0.29 36.70 15.35
CA SER A 451 -0.73 35.94 14.63
C SER A 451 -2.07 36.68 14.60
N THR A 452 -2.82 36.50 13.51
CA THR A 452 -4.20 36.95 13.38
C THR A 452 -5.13 35.75 13.18
N VAL A 453 -6.19 35.67 13.97
CA VAL A 453 -7.22 34.64 13.82
C VAL A 453 -8.60 35.28 13.61
N ALA A 454 -9.28 34.94 12.52
CA ALA A 454 -10.71 35.20 12.37
C ALA A 454 -11.48 33.92 12.73
N PHE A 455 -12.34 33.99 13.73
CA PHE A 455 -13.11 32.85 14.24
C PHE A 455 -14.60 33.17 14.07
N ASP A 456 -15.22 32.61 13.04
CA ASP A 456 -16.58 32.95 12.61
C ASP A 456 -17.46 31.71 12.51
N HIS A 457 -18.72 31.78 12.96
CA HIS A 457 -19.64 30.63 12.99
C HIS A 457 -18.95 29.36 13.48
N SER A 458 -18.23 29.40 14.61
CA SER A 458 -17.42 28.27 15.06
C SER A 458 -17.58 28.06 16.56
N ASP A 459 -17.31 26.83 17.03
CA ASP A 459 -17.66 26.42 18.38
C ASP A 459 -16.46 25.89 19.17
N ILE A 460 -16.34 26.32 20.43
CA ILE A 460 -15.43 25.73 21.42
C ILE A 460 -16.29 25.24 22.59
N CYS A 461 -16.54 23.93 22.66
CA CYS A 461 -17.49 23.34 23.62
C CYS A 461 -16.95 22.09 24.33
N PHE A 462 -17.31 21.89 25.60
CA PHE A 462 -17.05 20.65 26.37
C PHE A 462 -15.56 20.28 26.49
N ASN A 463 -14.68 21.28 26.53
CA ASN A 463 -13.25 21.05 26.55
C ASN A 463 -12.74 21.00 28.01
N ASN A 464 -12.01 19.94 28.34
CA ASN A 464 -11.46 19.75 29.68
C ASN A 464 -10.02 20.27 29.76
N CYS A 465 -9.92 21.59 29.88
CA CYS A 465 -8.68 22.31 30.13
C CYS A 465 -8.58 22.60 31.63
N TYR A 466 -8.15 21.65 32.46
CA TYR A 466 -8.12 21.79 33.93
C TYR A 466 -7.55 23.15 34.43
N ASN A 467 -8.36 24.09 34.93
CA ASN A 467 -7.95 25.48 35.22
C ASN A 467 -7.26 26.20 34.04
N GLY A 468 -7.77 25.98 32.84
CA GLY A 468 -7.28 26.52 31.57
C GLY A 468 -8.32 27.40 30.89
N TYR A 469 -8.02 27.83 29.66
CA TYR A 469 -8.80 28.83 28.93
C TYR A 469 -9.44 28.25 27.67
N ALA A 470 -10.49 28.88 27.14
CA ALA A 470 -10.93 28.58 25.76
C ALA A 470 -9.86 29.07 24.78
N ILE A 471 -9.44 30.33 24.96
CA ILE A 471 -8.56 31.04 24.02
C ILE A 471 -7.47 31.79 24.80
N THR A 472 -6.22 31.67 24.35
CA THR A 472 -5.07 32.41 24.89
C THR A 472 -4.34 33.20 23.80
N VAL A 473 -4.14 34.51 24.05
CA VAL A 473 -3.28 35.39 23.22
C VAL A 473 -1.98 35.65 23.99
N LEU A 474 -0.88 35.06 23.52
CA LEU A 474 0.38 34.98 24.29
C LEU A 474 1.27 36.23 24.16
N ASP A 475 0.95 37.17 23.28
CA ASP A 475 1.68 38.43 23.12
C ASP A 475 0.78 39.62 22.71
N ASP A 476 1.33 40.83 22.82
CA ASP A 476 0.60 42.10 22.62
C ASP A 476 0.32 42.44 21.13
N ASN A 477 0.91 41.75 20.17
CA ASN A 477 0.75 42.03 18.73
C ASN A 477 -0.13 41.01 18.01
N SER A 478 -0.46 39.89 18.66
CA SER A 478 -1.39 38.89 18.16
C SER A 478 -2.83 39.32 18.43
N GLU A 479 -3.75 39.07 17.48
CA GLU A 479 -5.16 39.52 17.54
C GLU A 479 -6.12 38.41 17.12
N ILE A 480 -7.28 38.33 17.77
CA ILE A 480 -8.37 37.43 17.38
C ILE A 480 -9.71 38.17 17.29
N THR A 481 -10.46 37.89 16.22
CA THR A 481 -11.82 38.38 16.03
C THR A 481 -12.79 37.22 16.06
N ILE A 482 -13.75 37.24 16.98
CA ILE A 482 -14.75 36.20 17.20
C ILE A 482 -16.12 36.73 16.79
N THR A 483 -16.76 36.09 15.82
CA THR A 483 -18.09 36.49 15.31
C THR A 483 -19.02 35.28 15.18
N ASN A 484 -20.31 35.44 15.46
CA ASN A 484 -21.33 34.39 15.28
C ASN A 484 -20.98 33.04 15.93
N SER A 485 -20.22 33.02 17.02
CA SER A 485 -19.58 31.81 17.54
C SER A 485 -20.08 31.44 18.93
N ILE A 486 -19.98 30.15 19.30
CA ILE A 486 -20.31 29.65 20.64
C ILE A 486 -19.05 29.27 21.38
N ILE A 487 -18.89 29.79 22.59
CA ILE A 487 -17.88 29.30 23.55
C ILE A 487 -18.62 28.82 24.80
N TYR A 488 -18.53 27.55 25.13
CA TYR A 488 -19.31 26.95 26.21
C TYR A 488 -18.57 25.81 26.92
N ASP A 489 -18.96 25.54 28.17
CA ASP A 489 -18.39 24.48 29.02
C ASP A 489 -16.85 24.45 29.00
N VAL A 490 -16.28 25.62 29.32
CA VAL A 490 -14.85 25.87 29.48
C VAL A 490 -14.61 26.41 30.89
N ASP A 491 -13.46 26.10 31.49
CA ASP A 491 -13.12 26.51 32.86
C ASP A 491 -13.00 28.04 32.98
N GLU A 492 -12.22 28.68 32.11
CA GLU A 492 -12.10 30.13 31.99
C GLU A 492 -12.18 30.56 30.51
N LEU A 493 -12.70 31.76 30.23
CA LEU A 493 -12.93 32.20 28.85
C LEU A 493 -11.62 32.65 28.16
N PHE A 494 -10.88 33.55 28.79
CA PHE A 494 -9.65 34.15 28.25
C PHE A 494 -8.60 34.34 29.33
N GLU A 495 -7.33 34.24 28.96
CA GLU A 495 -6.24 34.61 29.86
C GLU A 495 -6.28 36.11 30.21
N PRO A 496 -6.12 36.50 31.50
CA PRO A 496 -6.22 37.91 31.93
C PRO A 496 -5.22 38.87 31.24
N SER A 497 -4.03 38.37 30.89
CA SER A 497 -3.05 39.08 30.05
C SER A 497 -3.32 38.76 28.58
N GLY A 498 -3.76 39.75 27.79
CA GLY A 498 -4.07 39.57 26.35
C GLY A 498 -5.46 40.03 25.92
N THR A 499 -6.35 40.32 26.88
CA THR A 499 -7.76 40.68 26.63
C THR A 499 -8.01 41.92 25.76
N THR A 500 -7.02 42.81 25.57
CA THR A 500 -7.17 43.99 24.70
C THR A 500 -7.15 43.66 23.21
N ASN A 501 -6.72 42.46 22.85
CA ASN A 501 -6.53 42.03 21.46
C ASN A 501 -7.59 41.02 21.01
N ILE A 502 -8.66 40.90 21.79
CA ILE A 502 -9.79 40.01 21.55
C ILE A 502 -11.01 40.87 21.25
N THR A 503 -11.48 40.79 20.01
CA THR A 503 -12.75 41.41 19.60
C THR A 503 -13.81 40.32 19.48
N MET A 504 -14.96 40.49 20.12
CA MET A 504 -16.08 39.55 20.01
C MET A 504 -17.37 40.28 19.66
N THR A 505 -18.09 39.81 18.65
CA THR A 505 -19.40 40.33 18.23
C THR A 505 -20.37 39.20 17.91
N TYR A 506 -21.67 39.42 18.15
CA TYR A 506 -22.74 38.44 17.86
C TYR A 506 -22.40 37.01 18.28
N SER A 507 -21.77 36.83 19.44
CA SER A 507 -21.33 35.52 19.93
C SER A 507 -21.83 35.29 21.36
N ILE A 508 -21.84 34.04 21.82
CA ILE A 508 -22.25 33.68 23.18
C ILE A 508 -21.09 33.07 23.98
N ALA A 509 -20.99 33.43 25.26
CA ALA A 509 -19.99 32.92 26.19
C ALA A 509 -20.56 32.78 27.62
N PRO A 510 -19.90 32.03 28.53
CA PRO A 510 -20.36 31.85 29.92
C PRO A 510 -20.30 33.15 30.73
N GLU A 511 -19.47 34.11 30.32
CA GLU A 511 -19.34 35.43 30.91
C GLU A 511 -19.59 36.54 29.88
N ILE A 512 -20.08 37.70 30.33
CA ILE A 512 -20.42 38.80 29.42
C ILE A 512 -19.16 39.48 28.87
N TRP A 513 -18.98 39.47 27.55
CA TRP A 513 -17.86 40.13 26.88
C TRP A 513 -18.30 41.44 26.17
N PRO A 514 -17.50 42.52 26.23
CA PRO A 514 -17.80 43.76 25.50
C PRO A 514 -17.87 43.53 23.99
N GLY A 515 -18.97 43.96 23.36
CA GLY A 515 -19.15 43.83 21.92
C GLY A 515 -20.61 44.06 21.51
N THR A 516 -20.84 44.23 20.21
CA THR A 516 -22.19 44.35 19.66
C THR A 516 -22.80 42.95 19.53
N GLY A 517 -24.03 42.76 20.01
CA GLY A 517 -24.78 41.54 19.76
C GLY A 517 -24.40 40.32 20.62
N ASN A 518 -23.41 40.44 21.51
CA ASN A 518 -22.99 39.30 22.34
C ASN A 518 -24.05 38.89 23.35
N LEU A 519 -24.18 37.58 23.56
CA LEU A 519 -25.04 36.96 24.56
C LEU A 519 -24.19 36.42 25.73
N VAL A 520 -24.85 36.17 26.86
CA VAL A 520 -24.22 35.57 28.04
C VAL A 520 -25.11 34.47 28.59
N GLY A 521 -24.51 33.32 28.93
CA GLY A 521 -25.18 32.20 29.56
C GLY A 521 -25.08 30.91 28.77
N ASP A 522 -26.01 30.00 29.04
CA ASP A 522 -26.06 28.68 28.41
C ASP A 522 -26.61 28.79 26.97
N PRO A 523 -25.84 28.37 25.95
CA PRO A 523 -26.30 28.35 24.56
C PRO A 523 -27.34 27.27 24.29
N LEU A 524 -27.62 26.38 25.24
CA LEU A 524 -28.54 25.25 25.12
C LEU A 524 -28.25 24.43 23.86
N ILE A 525 -27.04 23.87 23.83
CA ILE A 525 -26.56 22.96 22.79
C ILE A 525 -26.51 21.52 23.31
N THR A 526 -26.56 20.54 22.43
CA THR A 526 -26.32 19.13 22.79
C THR A 526 -24.83 18.87 23.03
N PRO A 527 -24.46 17.69 23.56
CA PRO A 527 -23.05 17.31 23.69
C PRO A 527 -22.23 17.47 22.40
N GLU A 528 -22.84 17.44 21.22
CA GLU A 528 -22.21 17.48 19.90
C GLU A 528 -22.32 18.84 19.22
N CYS A 529 -22.64 19.85 20.04
CA CYS A 529 -22.61 21.28 19.72
C CYS A 529 -23.78 21.79 18.88
N TYR A 530 -24.76 20.96 18.57
CA TYR A 530 -25.95 21.40 17.85
C TYR A 530 -26.88 22.20 18.76
N LEU A 531 -27.47 23.26 18.20
CA LEU A 531 -28.45 24.08 18.88
C LEU A 531 -29.67 23.23 19.28
N THR A 532 -30.23 23.44 20.47
CA THR A 532 -31.54 22.88 20.82
C THR A 532 -32.66 23.86 20.46
N SER A 533 -33.89 23.37 20.33
CA SER A 533 -35.08 24.19 19.99
C SER A 533 -35.38 25.39 20.89
N SER A 534 -34.78 25.45 22.08
CA SER A 534 -34.91 26.56 23.02
C SER A 534 -33.70 27.48 23.06
N SER A 535 -32.69 27.23 22.22
CA SER A 535 -31.42 27.94 22.25
C SER A 535 -31.59 29.45 22.04
N PRO A 536 -30.91 30.29 22.86
CA PRO A 536 -30.88 31.73 22.64
C PRO A 536 -30.00 32.13 21.44
N CYS A 537 -29.26 31.20 20.85
CA CYS A 537 -28.38 31.42 19.69
C CYS A 537 -29.15 31.44 18.37
N ILE A 538 -30.37 30.89 18.36
CA ILE A 538 -31.25 30.87 17.20
C ILE A 538 -31.66 32.31 16.85
N ASP A 539 -31.56 32.69 15.58
CA ASP A 539 -31.84 34.00 15.02
C ASP A 539 -31.02 35.16 15.63
N ALA A 540 -29.88 34.84 16.24
CA ALA A 540 -29.15 35.76 17.10
C ALA A 540 -27.85 36.33 16.49
N GLY A 541 -27.31 35.70 15.45
CA GLY A 541 -26.07 36.05 14.74
C GLY A 541 -26.13 37.37 13.94
N ASP A 542 -25.03 37.81 13.36
CA ASP A 542 -24.89 39.14 12.75
C ASP A 542 -25.91 39.32 11.60
N PRO A 543 -26.79 40.33 11.68
CA PRO A 543 -27.84 40.54 10.68
C PRO A 543 -27.32 40.97 9.29
N THR A 544 -26.01 41.15 9.13
CA THR A 544 -25.37 41.46 7.84
C THR A 544 -24.94 40.23 7.05
N PHE A 545 -24.93 39.05 7.67
CA PHE A 545 -24.66 37.77 7.01
C PHE A 545 -25.91 37.27 6.24
N PRO A 546 -25.74 36.29 5.33
CA PRO A 546 -26.86 35.60 4.67
C PRO A 546 -27.87 35.03 5.67
N LEU A 547 -29.10 34.77 5.21
CA LEU A 547 -30.11 34.06 6.00
C LEU A 547 -29.75 32.57 6.06
N ASP A 548 -30.10 31.92 7.16
CA ASP A 548 -29.93 30.47 7.32
C ASP A 548 -30.88 29.70 6.37
N PRO A 549 -30.68 28.39 6.17
CA PRO A 549 -31.50 27.57 5.26
C PRO A 549 -33.02 27.67 5.51
N ASP A 550 -33.44 27.87 6.76
CA ASP A 550 -34.83 28.08 7.16
C ASP A 550 -35.38 29.50 6.82
N SER A 551 -34.54 30.32 6.16
CA SER A 551 -34.79 31.70 5.75
C SER A 551 -34.94 32.71 6.89
N THR A 552 -34.42 32.40 8.07
CA THR A 552 -34.39 33.32 9.19
C THR A 552 -33.01 33.95 9.38
N ARG A 553 -32.86 34.79 10.41
CA ARG A 553 -31.59 35.50 10.63
C ARG A 553 -30.55 34.47 11.02
N THR A 554 -29.30 34.66 10.57
CA THR A 554 -28.26 33.68 10.89
C THR A 554 -28.11 33.42 12.38
N ASP A 555 -27.89 32.16 12.72
CA ASP A 555 -27.66 31.68 14.06
C ASP A 555 -26.24 31.97 14.55
N MET A 556 -26.01 31.81 15.85
CA MET A 556 -24.65 31.70 16.38
C MET A 556 -24.27 30.22 16.45
N GLY A 557 -23.07 29.89 16.01
CA GLY A 557 -22.44 28.59 16.16
C GLY A 557 -21.98 27.96 14.84
N ALA A 558 -21.36 26.79 14.91
CA ALA A 558 -20.90 26.03 13.74
C ALA A 558 -22.05 25.41 12.94
N TYR A 559 -23.13 25.07 13.63
CA TYR A 559 -24.32 24.46 13.05
C TYR A 559 -25.52 25.38 13.21
N CYS A 560 -26.21 25.68 12.10
CA CYS A 560 -27.48 26.39 12.13
C CYS A 560 -28.61 25.47 12.64
N TRP A 561 -29.59 26.06 13.31
CA TRP A 561 -30.78 25.40 13.78
C TRP A 561 -31.84 25.33 12.68
N GLU A 562 -32.15 24.12 12.22
CA GLU A 562 -33.12 23.92 11.13
C GLU A 562 -34.55 23.55 11.62
N GLY A 563 -34.80 23.49 12.95
CA GLY A 563 -36.18 23.40 13.49
C GLY A 563 -36.65 22.07 14.10
N GLY A 564 -35.78 21.10 14.42
CA GLY A 564 -36.15 19.80 15.00
C GLY A 564 -35.59 19.58 16.42
N GLY A 565 -36.43 19.59 17.47
CA GLY A 565 -36.00 19.28 18.85
C GLY A 565 -35.39 17.87 18.99
N PRO A 566 -34.62 17.61 20.07
CA PRO A 566 -34.02 16.30 20.31
C PRO A 566 -35.10 15.21 20.36
N ILE A 567 -34.87 14.16 19.58
CA ILE A 567 -35.81 13.13 19.20
C ILE A 567 -35.81 12.05 20.28
N SER A 568 -36.99 11.63 20.71
CA SER A 568 -37.20 10.45 21.55
C SER A 568 -38.60 9.90 21.27
N GLY A 569 -38.77 8.60 21.42
CA GLY A 569 -40.05 7.94 21.19
C GLY A 569 -40.29 7.48 19.75
N ALA A 570 -41.55 7.46 19.32
CA ALA A 570 -41.93 6.97 17.99
C ALA A 570 -41.41 7.88 16.87
N ILE A 571 -40.69 7.31 15.91
CA ILE A 571 -40.14 8.01 14.74
C ILE A 571 -40.62 7.36 13.44
N SER A 572 -40.83 8.17 12.40
CA SER A 572 -41.26 7.75 11.06
C SER A 572 -41.11 8.91 10.06
N GLY A 573 -41.25 8.63 8.76
CA GLY A 573 -41.23 9.63 7.71
C GLY A 573 -39.94 9.63 6.89
N ILE A 574 -39.58 10.78 6.34
CA ILE A 574 -38.39 10.96 5.53
C ILE A 574 -37.47 11.94 6.25
N TRP A 575 -36.22 11.55 6.45
CA TRP A 575 -35.15 12.37 7.01
C TRP A 575 -34.18 12.75 5.89
N THR A 576 -33.79 14.01 5.89
CA THR A 576 -32.96 14.69 4.88
C THR A 576 -31.82 15.46 5.55
N ALA A 577 -30.76 15.71 4.79
CA ALA A 577 -29.62 16.51 5.21
C ALA A 577 -29.97 17.96 5.65
N GLU A 578 -31.04 18.55 5.12
CA GLU A 578 -31.55 19.88 5.54
C GLU A 578 -32.29 19.87 6.89
N ASN A 579 -32.12 18.85 7.72
CA ASN A 579 -32.37 18.99 9.17
C ASN A 579 -31.23 18.35 9.98
N ASN A 580 -30.03 18.33 9.43
CA ASN A 580 -28.92 17.66 10.07
C ASN A 580 -28.46 18.42 11.31
N PRO A 581 -28.10 17.67 12.36
CA PRO A 581 -28.26 16.24 12.56
C PRO A 581 -29.60 15.93 13.23
N TYR A 582 -30.01 14.67 13.11
CA TYR A 582 -31.11 14.11 13.87
C TYR A 582 -30.59 13.58 15.21
N GLN A 583 -30.86 14.33 16.28
CA GLN A 583 -30.29 14.05 17.60
C GLN A 583 -31.20 13.20 18.46
N ILE A 584 -30.71 12.07 18.94
CA ILE A 584 -31.47 11.07 19.68
C ILE A 584 -31.17 11.17 21.17
N SER A 585 -32.16 11.63 21.93
CA SER A 585 -32.04 11.96 23.37
C SER A 585 -32.74 10.96 24.30
N GLY A 586 -33.23 9.86 23.74
CA GLY A 586 -33.89 8.78 24.46
C GLY A 586 -34.23 7.64 23.52
N ASP A 587 -34.69 6.53 24.06
CA ASP A 587 -35.10 5.37 23.26
C ASP A 587 -36.07 5.78 22.15
N THR A 588 -35.81 5.30 20.94
CA THR A 588 -36.64 5.56 19.77
C THR A 588 -37.13 4.26 19.17
N TRP A 589 -38.27 4.33 18.48
CA TRP A 589 -38.77 3.16 17.77
C TRP A 589 -39.52 3.52 16.50
N ILE A 590 -39.43 2.67 15.49
CA ILE A 590 -40.23 2.74 14.27
C ILE A 590 -41.45 1.81 14.46
N PRO A 591 -42.70 2.32 14.52
CA PRO A 591 -43.88 1.48 14.74
C PRO A 591 -44.15 0.45 13.63
N GLU A 592 -44.86 -0.65 13.95
CA GLU A 592 -45.11 -1.86 13.10
C GLU A 592 -45.75 -1.64 11.71
N ASN A 593 -46.12 -0.41 11.34
CA ASN A 593 -46.65 -0.09 10.00
C ASN A 593 -46.09 1.23 9.44
N ASP A 594 -45.08 1.78 10.10
CA ASP A 594 -44.44 3.01 9.69
C ASP A 594 -43.10 2.70 9.05
N THR A 595 -42.65 3.62 8.20
CA THR A 595 -41.35 3.56 7.56
C THR A 595 -40.58 4.81 7.95
N LEU A 596 -39.32 4.64 8.33
CA LEU A 596 -38.34 5.71 8.38
C LEU A 596 -37.41 5.57 7.18
N ARG A 597 -37.33 6.61 6.36
CA ARG A 597 -36.44 6.68 5.19
C ARG A 597 -35.43 7.81 5.41
N ILE A 598 -34.15 7.51 5.37
CA ILE A 598 -33.04 8.44 5.62
C ILE A 598 -32.28 8.63 4.31
N LEU A 599 -32.23 9.87 3.83
CA LEU A 599 -31.71 10.23 2.50
C LEU A 599 -30.22 10.65 2.54
N PRO A 600 -29.54 10.77 1.38
CA PRO A 600 -28.11 11.08 1.32
C PRO A 600 -27.69 12.31 2.12
N GLY A 601 -26.46 12.26 2.65
CA GLY A 601 -25.84 13.31 3.45
C GLY A 601 -26.47 13.48 4.84
N THR A 602 -27.47 12.68 5.23
CA THR A 602 -28.14 12.83 6.52
C THR A 602 -27.26 12.33 7.68
N VAL A 603 -27.20 13.07 8.78
CA VAL A 603 -26.45 12.73 10.01
C VAL A 603 -27.43 12.41 11.13
N MET A 604 -27.25 11.27 11.81
CA MET A 604 -28.02 10.84 12.98
C MET A 604 -27.07 10.56 14.13
N GLU A 605 -27.42 11.02 15.33
CA GLU A 605 -26.49 11.06 16.45
C GLU A 605 -27.16 10.74 17.79
N TRP A 606 -26.57 9.84 18.56
CA TRP A 606 -27.05 9.47 19.89
C TRP A 606 -26.34 10.27 20.98
N LEU A 607 -27.14 10.95 21.81
CA LEU A 607 -26.63 11.79 22.90
C LEU A 607 -26.20 10.97 24.13
N ASP A 608 -26.66 9.73 24.23
CA ASP A 608 -26.36 8.75 25.28
C ASP A 608 -26.69 7.34 24.74
N ILE A 609 -26.42 6.31 25.53
CA ILE A 609 -26.62 4.90 25.16
C ILE A 609 -28.12 4.57 25.18
N TYR A 610 -28.80 4.82 24.07
CA TYR A 610 -30.22 4.53 23.84
C TYR A 610 -30.44 3.57 22.68
N ASN A 611 -31.57 2.88 22.67
CA ASN A 611 -31.86 1.89 21.63
C ASN A 611 -32.71 2.49 20.49
N LEU A 612 -32.54 1.93 19.29
CA LEU A 612 -33.48 2.05 18.19
C LEU A 612 -34.21 0.73 17.97
N ASP A 613 -35.47 0.66 18.40
CA ASP A 613 -36.33 -0.50 18.16
C ASP A 613 -37.10 -0.37 16.82
N ILE A 614 -36.78 -1.21 15.85
CA ILE A 614 -37.34 -1.15 14.50
C ILE A 614 -38.44 -2.20 14.37
N TYR A 615 -39.67 -1.85 14.75
CA TYR A 615 -40.84 -2.72 14.53
C TYR A 615 -41.44 -2.57 13.12
N GLY A 616 -41.23 -1.42 12.46
CA GLY A 616 -41.63 -1.12 11.08
C GLY A 616 -40.51 -1.36 10.07
N VAL A 617 -40.26 -0.42 9.16
CA VAL A 617 -39.19 -0.51 8.14
C VAL A 617 -38.21 0.66 8.28
N LEU A 618 -36.91 0.36 8.24
CA LEU A 618 -35.83 1.35 8.17
C LEU A 618 -35.18 1.28 6.77
N LEU A 619 -35.17 2.39 6.06
CA LEU A 619 -34.50 2.54 4.76
C LEU A 619 -33.45 3.64 4.88
N ILE A 620 -32.18 3.28 4.88
CA ILE A 620 -31.06 4.22 4.78
C ILE A 620 -30.53 4.14 3.36
N GLU A 621 -30.52 5.28 2.68
CA GLU A 621 -30.29 5.39 1.24
C GLU A 621 -29.27 6.49 0.95
N GLY A 622 -28.05 6.34 1.45
CA GLY A 622 -26.96 7.24 1.07
C GLY A 622 -26.54 7.07 -0.39
N THR A 623 -25.62 7.93 -0.83
CA THR A 623 -24.92 7.79 -2.12
C THR A 623 -23.42 7.86 -1.90
N GLU A 624 -22.66 7.45 -2.91
CA GLU A 624 -21.19 7.43 -2.85
C GLU A 624 -20.56 8.80 -2.51
N ASP A 625 -21.19 9.86 -3.03
CA ASP A 625 -20.74 11.24 -2.78
C ASP A 625 -21.28 11.84 -1.46
N ASP A 626 -22.35 11.26 -0.91
CA ASP A 626 -23.13 11.83 0.20
C ASP A 626 -23.68 10.70 1.09
N SER A 627 -22.78 10.03 1.81
CA SER A 627 -23.11 8.92 2.72
C SER A 627 -24.02 9.37 3.88
N VAL A 628 -24.83 8.44 4.41
CA VAL A 628 -25.60 8.68 5.65
C VAL A 628 -24.71 8.37 6.86
N MET A 629 -24.51 9.34 7.75
CA MET A 629 -23.69 9.15 8.94
C MET A 629 -24.56 8.86 10.17
N ILE A 630 -24.22 7.80 10.90
CA ILE A 630 -24.91 7.35 12.11
C ILE A 630 -23.85 7.17 13.20
N ILE A 631 -23.92 8.03 14.20
CA ILE A 631 -22.90 8.16 15.25
C ILE A 631 -23.53 7.75 16.57
N GLY A 632 -23.00 6.68 17.17
CA GLY A 632 -23.35 6.25 18.52
C GLY A 632 -22.78 7.19 19.58
N ALA A 633 -23.30 7.11 20.81
CA ALA A 633 -22.74 7.82 21.95
C ALA A 633 -21.38 7.20 22.35
N ASP A 634 -20.40 8.02 22.76
CA ASP A 634 -19.04 7.61 23.15
C ASP A 634 -19.07 6.40 24.13
N PRO A 635 -18.62 5.20 23.71
CA PRO A 635 -18.80 3.99 24.49
C PRO A 635 -17.77 3.88 25.61
N THR A 636 -18.23 3.69 26.85
CA THR A 636 -17.34 3.19 27.92
C THR A 636 -17.12 1.69 27.77
N TYR A 637 -16.20 1.23 26.91
CA TYR A 637 -15.65 -0.15 26.72
C TYR A 637 -16.61 -1.37 26.73
N SER A 638 -17.93 -1.24 26.96
CA SER A 638 -18.88 -2.34 27.11
C SER A 638 -20.33 -2.03 26.76
N GLU A 639 -20.65 -0.80 26.36
CA GLU A 639 -22.01 -0.36 26.06
C GLU A 639 -21.98 0.50 24.79
N MET A 640 -22.73 0.11 23.76
CA MET A 640 -22.89 0.80 22.47
C MET A 640 -24.38 1.02 22.20
N VAL A 641 -24.70 1.86 21.22
CA VAL A 641 -26.08 2.06 20.76
C VAL A 641 -26.55 0.82 20.00
N ASP A 642 -27.68 0.24 20.42
CA ASP A 642 -28.23 -0.95 19.78
C ASP A 642 -29.34 -0.59 18.77
N PHE A 643 -29.23 -1.15 17.56
CA PHE A 643 -30.30 -1.17 16.55
C PHE A 643 -30.97 -2.54 16.58
N TYR A 644 -32.20 -2.63 17.10
CA TYR A 644 -32.97 -3.88 17.17
C TYR A 644 -33.98 -3.97 16.02
N PHE A 645 -33.69 -4.79 15.01
CA PHE A 645 -34.58 -5.05 13.87
C PHE A 645 -35.71 -6.03 14.24
N ASN A 646 -36.63 -5.59 15.09
CA ASN A 646 -37.75 -6.41 15.60
C ASN A 646 -38.89 -6.67 14.59
N SER A 647 -38.81 -6.08 13.40
CA SER A 647 -39.87 -6.11 12.40
C SER A 647 -40.29 -7.51 11.99
N GLN A 648 -41.59 -7.64 11.67
CA GLN A 648 -42.17 -8.83 11.03
C GLN A 648 -42.69 -8.49 9.62
N VAL A 649 -42.46 -7.26 9.15
CA VAL A 649 -43.14 -6.70 7.98
C VAL A 649 -42.17 -5.82 7.17
N GLY A 650 -41.84 -6.27 5.95
CA GLY A 650 -40.90 -5.57 5.07
C GLY A 650 -39.43 -5.83 5.43
N ALA A 651 -38.54 -5.69 4.46
CA ALA A 651 -37.09 -5.75 4.67
C ALA A 651 -36.56 -4.33 4.89
N SER A 652 -35.62 -4.19 5.82
CA SER A 652 -34.88 -2.94 6.02
C SER A 652 -33.60 -2.95 5.19
N THR A 653 -33.14 -1.76 4.80
CA THR A 653 -31.94 -1.59 3.97
C THR A 653 -31.04 -0.50 4.55
N LEU A 654 -29.74 -0.77 4.61
CA LEU A 654 -28.68 0.17 4.94
C LEU A 654 -27.74 0.27 3.74
N ALA A 655 -27.84 1.34 2.95
CA ALA A 655 -27.01 1.56 1.77
C ALA A 655 -26.19 2.85 1.90
N ASN A 656 -24.90 2.80 1.57
CA ASN A 656 -23.94 3.93 1.62
C ASN A 656 -24.03 4.66 2.97
N ALA A 657 -23.78 3.92 4.04
CA ALA A 657 -23.91 4.42 5.40
C ALA A 657 -22.63 4.23 6.21
N TYR A 658 -22.28 5.21 7.02
CA TYR A 658 -21.21 5.14 8.01
C TYR A 658 -21.83 4.98 9.40
N LEU A 659 -21.69 3.80 10.01
CA LEU A 659 -22.20 3.49 11.33
C LEU A 659 -21.01 3.34 12.28
N ASN A 660 -20.88 4.25 13.23
CA ASN A 660 -19.81 4.22 14.23
C ASN A 660 -20.37 4.03 15.65
N ASP A 661 -19.78 3.08 16.39
CA ASP A 661 -20.20 2.71 17.75
C ASP A 661 -21.65 2.21 17.83
N ILE A 662 -22.08 1.45 16.80
CA ILE A 662 -23.44 0.90 16.68
C ILE A 662 -23.42 -0.63 16.66
N PHE A 663 -24.18 -1.26 17.55
CA PHE A 663 -24.47 -2.70 17.49
C PHE A 663 -25.75 -2.95 16.71
N ILE A 664 -25.70 -3.89 15.77
CA ILE A 664 -26.83 -4.23 14.91
C ILE A 664 -27.37 -5.59 15.33
N HIS A 665 -28.59 -5.62 15.86
CA HIS A 665 -29.32 -6.84 16.20
C HIS A 665 -30.39 -7.10 15.15
N MET A 666 -30.06 -7.96 14.18
CA MET A 666 -30.98 -8.41 13.14
C MET A 666 -32.07 -9.30 13.74
N GLY A 667 -33.33 -9.00 13.45
CA GLY A 667 -34.45 -9.87 13.81
C GLY A 667 -34.87 -10.79 12.66
N PRO A 668 -36.10 -11.33 12.69
CA PRO A 668 -36.46 -12.50 11.88
C PRO A 668 -36.74 -12.21 10.40
N THR A 669 -36.86 -10.94 10.01
CA THR A 669 -36.90 -10.52 8.60
C THR A 669 -35.50 -10.13 8.15
N GLY A 670 -35.10 -10.57 6.95
CA GLY A 670 -33.80 -10.24 6.39
C GLY A 670 -33.56 -8.74 6.27
N THR A 671 -32.36 -8.32 6.64
CA THR A 671 -31.86 -6.95 6.47
C THR A 671 -30.74 -6.96 5.42
N MET A 672 -30.76 -5.97 4.54
CA MET A 672 -29.76 -5.76 3.49
C MET A 672 -28.84 -4.60 3.90
N ILE A 673 -27.53 -4.83 3.87
CA ILE A 673 -26.52 -3.81 4.14
C ILE A 673 -25.57 -3.78 2.94
N GLU A 674 -25.43 -2.63 2.30
CA GLU A 674 -24.66 -2.49 1.07
C GLU A 674 -23.79 -1.22 1.11
N HIS A 675 -22.57 -1.27 0.57
CA HIS A 675 -21.69 -0.09 0.43
C HIS A 675 -21.47 0.71 1.72
N SER A 676 -21.49 0.05 2.87
CA SER A 676 -21.53 0.70 4.18
C SER A 676 -20.29 0.40 5.01
N THR A 677 -19.85 1.37 5.82
CA THR A 677 -18.80 1.18 6.83
C THR A 677 -19.43 0.99 8.20
N ILE A 678 -19.07 -0.09 8.91
CA ILE A 678 -19.63 -0.41 10.22
C ILE A 678 -18.49 -0.63 11.22
N ASN A 679 -18.49 0.17 12.29
CA ASN A 679 -17.71 -0.03 13.49
C ASN A 679 -18.66 -0.38 14.64
N GLY A 680 -18.66 -1.66 15.01
CA GLY A 680 -19.60 -2.26 15.98
C GLY A 680 -19.97 -3.70 15.61
N GLU A 681 -20.67 -4.45 16.47
CA GLU A 681 -20.94 -5.88 16.24
C GLU A 681 -22.31 -6.13 15.58
N ILE A 682 -22.38 -7.14 14.71
CA ILE A 682 -23.60 -7.57 14.03
C ILE A 682 -24.06 -8.90 14.63
N PHE A 683 -25.19 -8.88 15.34
CA PHE A 683 -25.84 -10.05 15.92
C PHE A 683 -27.07 -10.42 15.11
N ALA A 684 -27.17 -11.66 14.66
CA ALA A 684 -28.26 -12.14 13.83
C ALA A 684 -28.90 -13.44 14.33
N ASP A 685 -28.90 -13.65 15.65
CA ASP A 685 -29.43 -14.86 16.27
C ASP A 685 -30.90 -15.11 15.87
N GLY A 686 -31.11 -16.16 15.06
CA GLY A 686 -32.44 -16.55 14.58
C GLY A 686 -32.97 -15.74 13.38
N SER A 687 -32.14 -14.87 12.80
CA SER A 687 -32.43 -14.13 11.57
C SER A 687 -32.21 -14.96 10.31
N LEU A 688 -32.94 -14.65 9.23
CA LEU A 688 -32.90 -15.33 7.94
C LEU A 688 -32.83 -14.34 6.78
N ASP A 689 -32.16 -14.74 5.70
CA ASP A 689 -32.12 -14.03 4.40
C ASP A 689 -31.43 -12.65 4.48
N ASN A 690 -30.36 -12.56 5.27
CA ASN A 690 -29.56 -11.34 5.42
C ASN A 690 -28.52 -11.20 4.32
N VAL A 691 -28.31 -9.96 3.85
CA VAL A 691 -27.33 -9.64 2.81
C VAL A 691 -26.39 -8.57 3.33
N ILE A 692 -25.08 -8.79 3.17
CA ILE A 692 -24.03 -7.79 3.39
C ILE A 692 -23.12 -7.79 2.16
N SER A 693 -23.02 -6.66 1.46
CA SER A 693 -22.12 -6.57 0.30
C SER A 693 -21.44 -5.22 0.09
N TYR A 694 -20.21 -5.22 -0.41
CA TYR A 694 -19.43 -4.01 -0.65
C TYR A 694 -19.20 -3.17 0.62
N CYS A 695 -19.19 -3.79 1.81
CA CYS A 695 -19.04 -3.11 3.09
C CYS A 695 -17.60 -3.15 3.62
N VAL A 696 -17.26 -2.16 4.46
CA VAL A 696 -16.05 -2.15 5.29
C VAL A 696 -16.47 -2.37 6.75
N LEU A 697 -15.93 -3.42 7.38
CA LEU A 697 -16.40 -3.95 8.65
C LEU A 697 -15.25 -3.99 9.67
N ASP A 698 -15.22 -3.04 10.60
CA ASP A 698 -14.59 -3.24 11.93
C ASP A 698 -15.63 -3.88 12.86
N ALA A 699 -16.18 -4.99 12.37
CA ALA A 699 -17.42 -5.57 12.85
C ALA A 699 -17.38 -7.08 12.68
N GLN A 700 -17.75 -7.81 13.72
CA GLN A 700 -17.92 -9.26 13.65
C GLN A 700 -19.38 -9.63 13.35
N ILE A 701 -19.58 -10.65 12.51
CA ILE A 701 -20.90 -11.23 12.25
C ILE A 701 -21.11 -12.44 13.17
N ILE A 702 -22.17 -12.42 13.97
CA ILE A 702 -22.52 -13.48 14.92
C ILE A 702 -23.91 -14.05 14.64
N GLY A 703 -23.98 -15.36 14.42
CA GLY A 703 -25.26 -16.08 14.30
C GLY A 703 -25.95 -15.91 12.95
N GLY A 704 -27.22 -16.32 12.88
CA GLY A 704 -28.07 -16.19 11.69
C GLY A 704 -27.94 -17.31 10.65
N ALA A 705 -28.90 -17.38 9.72
CA ALA A 705 -28.92 -18.35 8.64
C ALA A 705 -29.37 -17.72 7.30
N ASN A 706 -29.08 -18.41 6.19
CA ASN A 706 -29.26 -17.90 4.82
C ASN A 706 -28.57 -16.54 4.58
N TRP A 707 -27.38 -16.37 5.14
CA TRP A 707 -26.55 -15.22 4.84
C TRP A 707 -26.10 -15.20 3.38
N THR A 708 -26.01 -14.01 2.81
CA THR A 708 -25.23 -13.70 1.60
C THR A 708 -24.26 -12.59 1.97
N VAL A 709 -22.98 -12.92 2.14
CA VAL A 709 -21.93 -11.97 2.54
C VAL A 709 -20.90 -11.96 1.42
N THR A 710 -20.93 -10.94 0.57
CA THR A 710 -20.06 -10.88 -0.61
C THR A 710 -19.32 -9.57 -0.79
N ASP A 711 -18.09 -9.61 -1.29
CA ASP A 711 -17.36 -8.39 -1.68
C ASP A 711 -17.10 -7.42 -0.52
N ASN A 712 -16.89 -7.92 0.70
CA ASN A 712 -16.67 -7.08 1.89
C ASN A 712 -15.21 -7.09 2.37
N GLU A 713 -14.80 -6.02 3.05
CA GLU A 713 -13.55 -5.90 3.80
C GLU A 713 -13.83 -6.03 5.29
N PHE A 714 -13.21 -6.98 5.98
CA PHE A 714 -13.19 -7.09 7.44
C PHE A 714 -11.81 -6.63 7.94
N ASP A 715 -11.76 -5.62 8.79
CA ASP A 715 -10.55 -5.13 9.46
C ASP A 715 -10.82 -5.13 10.97
N ILE A 716 -10.56 -6.27 11.62
CA ILE A 716 -10.98 -6.50 13.00
C ILE A 716 -9.76 -6.65 13.89
N TYR A 717 -9.60 -5.68 14.79
CA TYR A 717 -8.59 -5.71 15.84
C TYR A 717 -9.23 -5.91 17.22
N ARG A 718 -8.74 -6.91 17.97
CA ARG A 718 -9.10 -7.09 19.39
C ARG A 718 -7.85 -7.17 20.26
N GLY A 719 -7.59 -6.14 21.06
CA GLY A 719 -6.46 -6.12 21.99
C GLY A 719 -6.28 -4.78 22.71
N GLY A 720 -5.39 -4.76 23.71
CA GLY A 720 -5.08 -3.55 24.49
C GLY A 720 -4.07 -3.81 25.61
N SER A 721 -3.55 -2.73 26.21
CA SER A 721 -2.66 -2.85 27.38
C SER A 721 -3.42 -3.49 28.54
N GLU A 722 -2.85 -4.55 29.13
CA GLU A 722 -3.43 -5.31 30.25
C GLU A 722 -4.65 -6.21 29.92
N VAL A 723 -4.84 -6.64 28.67
CA VAL A 723 -5.90 -7.59 28.30
C VAL A 723 -5.42 -9.04 28.49
N PRO A 724 -5.93 -9.82 29.46
CA PRO A 724 -5.45 -11.18 29.74
C PRO A 724 -5.89 -12.21 28.69
N SER A 725 -6.96 -11.93 27.94
CA SER A 725 -7.39 -12.75 26.81
C SER A 725 -8.14 -11.91 25.77
N ALA A 726 -7.82 -12.13 24.49
CA ALA A 726 -8.47 -11.48 23.37
C ALA A 726 -8.91 -12.53 22.34
N SER A 727 -10.10 -12.34 21.76
CA SER A 727 -10.58 -13.17 20.66
C SER A 727 -11.23 -12.30 19.60
N ALA A 728 -10.76 -12.42 18.36
CA ALA A 728 -11.31 -11.75 17.18
C ALA A 728 -11.91 -12.77 16.21
N TYR A 729 -13.03 -12.44 15.61
CA TYR A 729 -13.72 -13.26 14.61
C TYR A 729 -14.22 -12.34 13.48
N ALA A 730 -14.02 -12.68 12.21
CA ALA A 730 -14.81 -12.03 11.15
C ALA A 730 -16.23 -12.58 11.14
N THR A 731 -16.37 -13.90 11.26
CA THR A 731 -17.69 -14.53 11.38
C THR A 731 -17.70 -15.68 12.38
N TYR A 732 -18.74 -15.74 13.21
CA TYR A 732 -18.95 -16.78 14.21
C TYR A 732 -20.38 -17.36 14.16
N SER A 733 -20.49 -18.68 14.03
CA SER A 733 -21.77 -19.41 14.14
C SER A 733 -22.85 -18.99 13.13
N ALA A 734 -22.46 -18.50 11.95
CA ALA A 734 -23.37 -18.05 10.90
C ALA A 734 -23.52 -19.10 9.80
N ASN A 735 -24.71 -19.19 9.19
CA ASN A 735 -25.00 -20.09 8.08
C ASN A 735 -25.33 -19.34 6.79
N GLY A 736 -24.60 -19.59 5.69
CA GLY A 736 -24.88 -18.97 4.40
C GLY A 736 -23.73 -19.04 3.41
N THR A 737 -23.71 -18.07 2.50
CA THR A 737 -22.74 -17.94 1.42
C THR A 737 -21.82 -16.75 1.71
N PHE A 738 -20.52 -17.00 1.75
CA PHE A 738 -19.45 -16.05 2.05
C PHE A 738 -18.47 -16.03 0.87
N ILE A 739 -18.62 -15.06 -0.03
CA ILE A 739 -17.89 -15.03 -1.31
C ILE A 739 -17.08 -13.75 -1.49
N ASN A 740 -15.85 -13.83 -1.98
CA ASN A 740 -15.05 -12.65 -2.35
C ASN A 740 -14.86 -11.63 -1.22
N ASN A 741 -14.71 -12.08 0.02
CA ASN A 741 -14.43 -11.19 1.15
C ASN A 741 -12.93 -11.12 1.42
N TYR A 742 -12.45 -9.91 1.68
CA TYR A 742 -11.12 -9.65 2.23
C TYR A 742 -11.21 -9.60 3.76
N ILE A 743 -10.44 -10.43 4.45
CA ILE A 743 -10.54 -10.61 5.90
C ILE A 743 -9.17 -10.44 6.53
N ASP A 744 -8.98 -9.35 7.28
CA ASP A 744 -7.85 -9.14 8.18
C ASP A 744 -8.36 -9.19 9.63
N VAL A 745 -7.94 -10.23 10.35
CA VAL A 745 -8.36 -10.47 11.73
C VAL A 745 -7.16 -10.63 12.64
N TYR A 746 -7.06 -9.74 13.62
CA TYR A 746 -5.92 -9.69 14.52
C TYR A 746 -6.32 -9.63 15.99
N ALA A 747 -5.65 -10.45 16.82
CA ALA A 747 -5.86 -10.47 18.26
C ALA A 747 -4.55 -10.32 19.06
N ARG A 748 -4.56 -9.46 20.08
CA ARG A 748 -3.39 -9.25 20.96
C ARG A 748 -3.76 -9.30 22.44
N ALA A 749 -3.01 -10.10 23.20
CA ALA A 749 -3.01 -10.06 24.66
C ALA A 749 -1.62 -9.64 25.14
N SER A 750 -1.48 -8.55 25.90
CA SER A 750 -0.17 -7.95 26.26
C SER A 750 0.00 -7.60 27.75
N GLY A 751 0.88 -8.33 28.44
CA GLY A 751 1.29 -8.13 29.85
C GLY A 751 2.35 -9.15 30.32
N GLU A 752 2.75 -9.12 31.59
CA GLU A 752 3.94 -9.84 32.10
C GLU A 752 3.72 -11.34 32.44
N GLU A 753 2.51 -11.89 32.25
CA GLU A 753 2.14 -13.22 32.76
C GLU A 753 2.03 -14.30 31.65
N PRO A 754 2.59 -15.51 31.85
CA PRO A 754 2.77 -16.52 30.79
C PRO A 754 1.52 -17.29 30.33
N TYR A 755 0.33 -17.01 30.89
CA TYR A 755 -0.93 -17.73 30.60
C TYR A 755 -1.94 -16.92 29.79
N TRP A 756 -1.52 -15.78 29.24
CA TRP A 756 -2.39 -14.92 28.45
C TRP A 756 -2.64 -15.50 27.06
N GLN A 757 -3.88 -15.35 26.58
CA GLN A 757 -4.37 -16.05 25.39
C GLN A 757 -4.94 -15.11 24.34
N ALA A 758 -4.36 -15.11 23.15
CA ALA A 758 -4.91 -14.42 21.98
C ALA A 758 -5.39 -15.43 20.95
N SER A 759 -6.55 -15.18 20.36
CA SER A 759 -7.05 -15.99 19.25
C SER A 759 -7.72 -15.16 18.17
N SER A 760 -7.45 -15.48 16.91
CA SER A 760 -8.12 -14.88 15.77
C SER A 760 -8.65 -15.94 14.82
N TYR A 761 -9.76 -15.63 14.18
CA TYR A 761 -10.47 -16.54 13.29
C TYR A 761 -11.07 -15.74 12.13
N GLY A 762 -10.79 -16.14 10.88
CA GLY A 762 -11.59 -15.64 9.76
C GLY A 762 -13.03 -16.14 9.92
N PHE A 763 -13.21 -17.45 9.79
CA PHE A 763 -14.50 -18.10 10.00
C PHE A 763 -14.43 -19.15 11.10
N ARG A 764 -15.44 -19.17 12.00
CA ARG A 764 -15.54 -20.18 13.05
C ARG A 764 -16.97 -20.68 13.27
N ASN A 765 -17.14 -22.01 13.29
CA ASN A 765 -18.44 -22.67 13.51
C ASN A 765 -19.51 -22.29 12.48
N CYS A 766 -19.11 -21.87 11.28
CA CYS A 766 -20.03 -21.45 10.23
C CYS A 766 -20.46 -22.64 9.37
N THR A 767 -21.60 -22.52 8.68
CA THR A 767 -22.03 -23.51 7.70
C THR A 767 -22.39 -22.89 6.36
N GLY A 768 -22.19 -23.60 5.26
CA GLY A 768 -22.57 -23.15 3.91
C GLY A 768 -21.40 -23.09 2.94
N GLU A 769 -21.34 -22.04 2.10
CA GLU A 769 -20.30 -21.90 1.07
C GLU A 769 -19.32 -20.79 1.44
N PHE A 770 -18.03 -21.10 1.41
CA PHE A 770 -16.92 -20.17 1.65
C PHE A 770 -16.06 -20.19 0.39
N ALA A 771 -16.22 -19.17 -0.47
CA ALA A 771 -15.53 -19.13 -1.75
C ALA A 771 -14.79 -17.83 -2.04
N HIS A 772 -13.64 -17.88 -2.70
CA HIS A 772 -12.94 -16.68 -3.18
C HIS A 772 -12.54 -15.68 -2.07
N ASN A 773 -12.47 -16.10 -0.80
CA ASN A 773 -12.10 -15.19 0.29
C ASN A 773 -10.58 -15.12 0.44
N THR A 774 -10.06 -13.94 0.76
CA THR A 774 -8.65 -13.72 1.14
C THR A 774 -8.59 -13.47 2.63
N ILE A 775 -7.84 -14.30 3.37
CA ILE A 775 -7.88 -14.35 4.83
C ILE A 775 -6.47 -14.20 5.41
N TYR A 776 -6.28 -13.15 6.19
CA TYR A 776 -5.11 -12.92 7.03
C TYR A 776 -5.52 -13.06 8.50
N ALA A 777 -4.94 -14.04 9.20
CA ALA A 777 -5.27 -14.29 10.60
C ALA A 777 -4.01 -14.26 11.48
N GLY A 778 -3.88 -13.20 12.30
CA GLY A 778 -2.74 -12.98 13.19
C GLY A 778 -3.12 -12.99 14.68
N ALA A 779 -2.23 -13.51 15.54
CA ALA A 779 -2.43 -13.46 16.99
C ALA A 779 -1.11 -13.38 17.75
N TYR A 780 -1.03 -12.54 18.81
CA TYR A 780 0.17 -12.36 19.62
C TYR A 780 -0.11 -12.39 21.14
N ALA A 781 0.49 -13.35 21.85
CA ALA A 781 0.38 -13.53 23.30
C ALA A 781 1.43 -14.53 23.84
N GLY A 782 1.43 -14.80 25.15
CA GLY A 782 2.21 -15.91 25.74
C GLY A 782 1.77 -17.30 25.23
N SER A 783 0.48 -17.45 24.91
CA SER A 783 -0.09 -18.56 24.15
C SER A 783 -1.07 -18.01 23.12
N TYR A 784 -0.93 -18.39 21.84
CA TYR A 784 -1.76 -17.84 20.78
C TYR A 784 -2.26 -18.92 19.82
N SER A 785 -3.34 -18.61 19.10
CA SER A 785 -3.88 -19.46 18.04
C SER A 785 -4.61 -18.65 16.99
N SER A 786 -4.17 -18.68 15.73
CA SER A 786 -4.89 -18.03 14.62
C SER A 786 -5.29 -19.03 13.53
N TYR A 787 -6.51 -18.87 13.05
CA TYR A 787 -7.11 -19.79 12.09
C TYR A 787 -7.73 -19.03 10.92
N GLY A 788 -7.50 -19.47 9.69
CA GLY A 788 -8.24 -18.96 8.53
C GLY A 788 -9.70 -19.39 8.62
N ILE A 789 -9.95 -20.69 8.50
CA ILE A 789 -11.28 -21.30 8.58
C ILE A 789 -11.24 -22.45 9.60
N ARG A 790 -12.12 -22.41 10.61
CA ARG A 790 -12.15 -23.42 11.67
C ARG A 790 -13.55 -23.94 11.98
N GLU A 791 -13.67 -25.26 12.15
CA GLU A 791 -14.91 -25.91 12.62
C GLU A 791 -16.13 -25.59 11.73
N CYS A 792 -15.90 -25.31 10.44
CA CYS A 792 -16.94 -24.96 9.48
C CYS A 792 -17.44 -26.18 8.68
N ILE A 793 -18.69 -26.14 8.21
CA ILE A 793 -19.33 -27.26 7.49
C ILE A 793 -19.88 -26.77 6.14
N GLY A 794 -19.47 -27.39 5.04
CA GLY A 794 -20.03 -27.13 3.71
C GLY A 794 -18.98 -27.14 2.62
N THR A 795 -19.05 -26.19 1.68
CA THR A 795 -18.12 -26.10 0.56
C THR A 795 -17.10 -25.01 0.83
N ILE A 796 -15.82 -25.37 0.88
CA ILE A 796 -14.69 -24.46 1.10
C ILE A 796 -13.80 -24.51 -0.13
N ARG A 797 -13.87 -23.47 -0.96
CA ARG A 797 -13.19 -23.45 -2.25
C ARG A 797 -12.62 -22.11 -2.63
N HIS A 798 -11.60 -22.04 -3.47
CA HIS A 798 -11.03 -20.78 -3.96
C HIS A 798 -10.58 -19.79 -2.87
N ASN A 799 -10.30 -20.24 -1.63
CA ASN A 799 -9.88 -19.32 -0.57
C ASN A 799 -8.35 -19.21 -0.54
N CYS A 800 -7.87 -17.98 -0.35
CA CYS A 800 -6.48 -17.64 -0.05
C CYS A 800 -6.35 -17.43 1.46
N ALA A 801 -5.47 -18.15 2.14
CA ALA A 801 -5.32 -18.02 3.60
C ALA A 801 -3.86 -17.96 4.05
N ASP A 802 -3.50 -16.89 4.76
CA ASP A 802 -2.28 -16.76 5.55
C ASP A 802 -2.67 -16.73 7.04
N ALA A 803 -2.30 -17.78 7.77
CA ALA A 803 -2.66 -17.94 9.18
C ALA A 803 -1.55 -18.60 9.98
N ILE A 804 -1.07 -17.93 11.03
CA ILE A 804 0.03 -18.39 11.88
C ILE A 804 -0.16 -19.84 12.38
N THR A 805 -1.35 -20.23 12.85
CA THR A 805 -1.53 -21.57 13.45
C THR A 805 -2.08 -22.60 12.48
N THR A 806 -3.19 -22.33 11.79
CA THR A 806 -3.73 -23.29 10.80
C THR A 806 -4.57 -22.57 9.75
N GLY A 807 -4.34 -22.86 8.47
CA GLY A 807 -5.16 -22.33 7.38
C GLY A 807 -6.61 -22.82 7.48
N ILE A 808 -6.82 -24.13 7.29
CA ILE A 808 -8.13 -24.77 7.42
C ILE A 808 -8.08 -25.85 8.51
N SER A 809 -8.94 -25.75 9.54
CA SER A 809 -8.90 -26.62 10.72
C SER A 809 -10.25 -27.23 11.05
N ARG A 810 -10.30 -28.56 11.17
CA ARG A 810 -11.49 -29.33 11.61
C ARG A 810 -12.77 -28.97 10.85
N CYS A 811 -12.65 -28.68 9.55
CA CYS A 811 -13.79 -28.44 8.69
C CYS A 811 -14.28 -29.74 8.05
N SER A 812 -15.54 -29.76 7.60
CA SER A 812 -16.14 -30.93 6.95
C SER A 812 -16.99 -30.52 5.74
N GLY A 813 -17.09 -31.42 4.76
CA GLY A 813 -17.68 -31.14 3.45
C GLY A 813 -16.62 -31.12 2.35
N ASP A 814 -16.89 -30.42 1.25
CA ASP A 814 -16.00 -30.37 0.08
C ASP A 814 -14.94 -29.28 0.27
N ILE A 815 -13.66 -29.66 0.23
CA ILE A 815 -12.53 -28.74 0.39
C ILE A 815 -11.61 -28.85 -0.83
N TYR A 816 -11.67 -27.87 -1.73
CA TYR A 816 -10.90 -27.90 -2.98
C TYR A 816 -10.49 -26.54 -3.48
N ASN A 817 -9.47 -26.44 -4.33
CA ASN A 817 -9.03 -25.18 -4.93
C ASN A 817 -8.71 -24.12 -3.88
N ASN A 818 -8.05 -24.41 -2.76
CA ASN A 818 -7.62 -23.37 -1.80
C ASN A 818 -6.10 -23.20 -1.85
N THR A 819 -5.61 -21.99 -1.62
CA THR A 819 -4.18 -21.67 -1.47
C THR A 819 -3.91 -21.26 -0.03
N ILE A 820 -3.03 -21.99 0.66
CA ILE A 820 -2.68 -21.74 2.07
C ILE A 820 -1.18 -21.58 2.21
N ILE A 821 -0.76 -20.52 2.89
CA ILE A 821 0.65 -20.17 3.08
C ILE A 821 0.99 -19.91 4.56
N ASN A 822 2.28 -19.97 4.90
CA ASN A 822 2.87 -19.49 6.17
C ASN A 822 2.21 -20.03 7.46
N ALA A 823 1.58 -21.19 7.40
CA ALA A 823 0.84 -21.76 8.52
C ALA A 823 1.60 -22.87 9.24
N ASN A 824 1.44 -23.00 10.56
CA ASN A 824 1.96 -24.21 11.24
C ASN A 824 1.30 -25.47 10.67
N ASN A 825 0.01 -25.43 10.33
CA ASN A 825 -0.66 -26.50 9.61
C ASN A 825 -1.42 -25.92 8.41
N GLY A 826 -1.21 -26.43 7.20
CA GLY A 826 -1.99 -26.01 6.03
C GLY A 826 -3.46 -26.42 6.19
N ILE A 827 -3.73 -27.72 6.06
CA ILE A 827 -5.05 -28.31 6.32
C ILE A 827 -4.96 -29.36 7.43
N TYR A 828 -5.74 -29.16 8.49
CA TYR A 828 -5.81 -30.02 9.65
C TYR A 828 -7.21 -30.63 9.83
N SER A 829 -7.31 -31.95 9.95
CA SER A 829 -8.54 -32.62 10.38
C SER A 829 -8.29 -33.89 11.19
N GLU A 830 -9.19 -34.19 12.11
CA GLU A 830 -9.17 -35.42 12.91
C GLU A 830 -10.13 -36.50 12.37
N ASP A 831 -11.05 -36.12 11.49
CA ASP A 831 -12.01 -37.02 10.86
C ASP A 831 -11.55 -37.37 9.43
N PRO A 832 -11.85 -38.59 8.93
CA PRO A 832 -11.66 -38.92 7.52
C PRO A 832 -12.63 -38.05 6.69
N ILE A 833 -12.12 -36.95 6.17
CA ILE A 833 -12.87 -35.99 5.35
C ILE A 833 -13.15 -36.61 3.96
N ASP A 834 -14.30 -36.26 3.38
CA ASP A 834 -14.57 -36.39 1.94
C ASP A 834 -13.56 -35.49 1.14
N PRO A 835 -13.37 -35.69 -0.18
CA PRO A 835 -12.06 -35.56 -0.83
C PRO A 835 -11.46 -34.15 -0.81
N VAL A 836 -10.32 -34.01 -0.13
CA VAL A 836 -9.44 -32.84 -0.17
C VAL A 836 -8.63 -32.89 -1.46
N ARG A 837 -8.86 -31.94 -2.38
CA ARG A 837 -8.20 -31.95 -3.68
C ARG A 837 -7.88 -30.57 -4.26
N ASN A 838 -6.98 -30.47 -5.24
CA ASN A 838 -6.71 -29.21 -5.95
C ASN A 838 -6.25 -28.06 -5.05
N ASN A 839 -5.71 -28.32 -3.87
CA ASN A 839 -5.24 -27.24 -2.99
C ASN A 839 -3.75 -26.98 -3.22
N ILE A 840 -3.30 -25.74 -3.04
CA ILE A 840 -1.89 -25.39 -2.93
C ILE A 840 -1.58 -25.13 -1.45
N ILE A 841 -0.58 -25.82 -0.90
CA ILE A 841 -0.06 -25.59 0.44
C ILE A 841 1.42 -25.23 0.33
N HIS A 842 1.79 -24.03 0.78
CA HIS A 842 3.13 -23.46 0.64
C HIS A 842 3.68 -23.00 1.99
N ASP A 843 4.99 -23.13 2.23
CA ASP A 843 5.68 -22.57 3.40
C ASP A 843 5.05 -22.92 4.77
N CYS A 844 4.49 -24.13 4.92
CA CYS A 844 3.87 -24.59 6.17
C CYS A 844 4.76 -25.57 6.96
N ASP A 845 4.68 -25.58 8.30
CA ASP A 845 5.40 -26.61 9.09
C ASP A 845 4.86 -28.02 8.77
N TYR A 846 3.53 -28.15 8.78
CA TYR A 846 2.81 -29.35 8.36
C TYR A 846 1.89 -29.00 7.20
N GLY A 847 2.01 -29.68 6.05
CA GLY A 847 1.16 -29.41 4.88
C GLY A 847 -0.28 -29.88 5.12
N PHE A 848 -0.49 -31.20 5.04
CA PHE A 848 -1.74 -31.87 5.34
C PHE A 848 -1.60 -32.72 6.61
N TYR A 849 -2.48 -32.51 7.58
CA TYR A 849 -2.47 -33.20 8.87
C TYR A 849 -3.81 -33.88 9.14
N GLY A 850 -3.85 -35.22 9.09
CA GLY A 850 -5.05 -35.99 9.43
C GLY A 850 -5.20 -37.29 8.64
N PRO A 851 -6.20 -38.14 8.96
CA PRO A 851 -6.31 -39.48 8.37
C PRO A 851 -7.08 -39.50 7.03
N PHE A 852 -6.63 -38.74 6.03
CA PHE A 852 -7.30 -38.61 4.73
C PHE A 852 -6.33 -38.66 3.53
N ASP A 853 -6.86 -39.00 2.35
CA ASP A 853 -6.10 -39.05 1.09
C ASP A 853 -6.19 -37.70 0.37
N VAL A 854 -5.04 -37.17 -0.05
CA VAL A 854 -4.93 -35.86 -0.73
C VAL A 854 -4.77 -36.07 -2.22
N GLN A 855 -5.65 -35.52 -3.06
CA GLN A 855 -5.61 -35.76 -4.51
C GLN A 855 -5.39 -34.46 -5.28
N TYR A 856 -4.69 -34.51 -6.41
CA TYR A 856 -4.56 -33.38 -7.33
C TYR A 856 -4.13 -32.05 -6.66
N SER A 857 -3.37 -32.10 -5.56
CA SER A 857 -2.94 -30.91 -4.81
C SER A 857 -1.45 -30.66 -4.96
N CYS A 858 -1.00 -29.43 -4.73
CA CYS A 858 0.41 -29.08 -4.64
C CYS A 858 0.78 -28.83 -3.18
N VAL A 859 1.87 -29.44 -2.71
CA VAL A 859 2.46 -29.13 -1.40
C VAL A 859 3.95 -28.88 -1.53
N TYR A 860 4.37 -27.66 -1.25
CA TYR A 860 5.74 -27.22 -1.47
C TYR A 860 6.30 -26.49 -0.25
N ASN A 861 7.61 -26.63 -0.07
CA ASN A 861 8.38 -26.08 1.04
C ASN A 861 7.81 -26.34 2.46
N CYS A 862 7.09 -27.45 2.65
CA CYS A 862 6.58 -27.83 3.95
C CYS A 862 7.55 -28.78 4.69
N THR A 863 7.83 -28.52 5.98
CA THR A 863 8.75 -29.38 6.76
C THR A 863 8.24 -30.82 6.84
N THR A 864 6.94 -31.00 7.01
CA THR A 864 6.25 -32.29 6.98
C THR A 864 5.02 -32.20 6.08
N PRO A 865 5.15 -32.52 4.77
CA PRO A 865 4.05 -32.37 3.80
C PRO A 865 2.79 -33.17 4.16
N TYR A 866 2.96 -34.36 4.73
CA TYR A 866 1.86 -35.23 5.18
C TYR A 866 2.10 -35.75 6.59
N ALA A 867 1.14 -35.54 7.47
CA ALA A 867 1.22 -35.90 8.89
C ALA A 867 -0.05 -36.62 9.38
N ASN A 868 0.10 -37.36 10.48
CA ASN A 868 -0.99 -38.02 11.21
C ASN A 868 -1.92 -38.91 10.36
N GLY A 869 -1.36 -39.62 9.38
CA GLY A 869 -2.10 -40.55 8.53
C GLY A 869 -2.50 -39.99 7.17
N ALA A 870 -2.14 -38.74 6.85
CA ALA A 870 -2.39 -38.16 5.54
C ALA A 870 -1.51 -38.86 4.51
N THR A 871 -2.05 -39.12 3.32
CA THR A 871 -1.26 -39.74 2.24
C THR A 871 -1.46 -39.03 0.91
N ALA A 872 -0.37 -38.94 0.13
CA ALA A 872 -0.39 -38.44 -1.24
C ALA A 872 -1.18 -39.43 -2.13
N GLY A 873 -2.30 -38.97 -2.65
CA GLY A 873 -3.16 -39.65 -3.61
C GLY A 873 -2.78 -39.34 -5.06
N VAL A 874 -3.72 -39.60 -5.98
CA VAL A 874 -3.50 -39.42 -7.42
C VAL A 874 -3.39 -37.94 -7.76
N GLY A 875 -2.42 -37.58 -8.62
CA GLY A 875 -2.29 -36.23 -9.18
C GLY A 875 -1.63 -35.21 -8.25
N THR A 876 -1.27 -35.59 -7.03
CA THR A 876 -0.63 -34.70 -6.06
C THR A 876 0.86 -34.52 -6.39
N ILE A 877 1.33 -33.28 -6.33
CA ILE A 877 2.69 -32.86 -6.70
C ILE A 877 3.39 -32.15 -5.52
N GLU A 878 4.72 -32.21 -5.51
CA GLU A 878 5.59 -31.51 -4.54
C GLU A 878 6.58 -30.61 -5.28
N GLU A 879 6.05 -29.85 -6.26
CA GLU A 879 6.82 -28.92 -7.09
C GLU A 879 6.52 -27.49 -6.69
N ASP A 880 7.42 -26.56 -7.00
CA ASP A 880 7.21 -25.14 -6.71
C ASP A 880 5.96 -24.64 -7.46
N PRO A 881 4.91 -24.15 -6.78
CA PRO A 881 3.71 -23.67 -7.44
C PRO A 881 3.96 -22.39 -8.26
N LEU A 882 5.12 -21.74 -8.14
CA LEU A 882 5.45 -20.48 -8.81
C LEU A 882 4.35 -19.43 -8.59
N LEU A 883 4.06 -19.14 -7.32
CA LEU A 883 3.08 -18.13 -6.97
C LEU A 883 3.64 -16.72 -7.23
N ILE A 884 2.93 -15.91 -8.01
CA ILE A 884 3.15 -14.47 -8.16
C ILE A 884 2.19 -13.73 -7.23
N SER A 885 2.62 -12.57 -6.70
CA SER A 885 1.81 -11.74 -5.79
C SER A 885 1.15 -12.55 -4.65
N THR A 886 1.86 -13.58 -4.16
CA THR A 886 1.44 -14.48 -3.08
C THR A 886 0.33 -15.49 -3.44
N TRP A 887 -0.61 -15.18 -4.34
CA TRP A 887 -1.84 -15.97 -4.52
C TRP A 887 -2.13 -16.49 -5.93
N PHE A 888 -1.46 -15.99 -6.96
CA PHE A 888 -1.75 -16.28 -8.37
C PHE A 888 -0.67 -17.14 -9.00
N LEU A 889 -1.01 -17.90 -10.04
CA LEU A 889 -0.05 -18.77 -10.73
C LEU A 889 0.77 -17.98 -11.77
N ASP A 890 2.09 -18.14 -11.75
CA ASP A 890 2.94 -17.77 -12.89
C ASP A 890 2.53 -18.58 -14.15
N PRO A 891 2.63 -18.02 -15.37
CA PRO A 891 2.33 -18.75 -16.61
C PRO A 891 3.10 -20.07 -16.81
N ASN A 892 4.23 -20.25 -16.12
CA ASN A 892 5.05 -21.47 -16.15
C ASN A 892 4.76 -22.41 -14.96
N SER A 893 3.75 -22.11 -14.14
CA SER A 893 3.43 -22.89 -12.96
C SER A 893 3.10 -24.35 -13.31
N PRO A 894 3.63 -25.33 -12.55
CA PRO A 894 3.25 -26.73 -12.70
C PRO A 894 1.83 -27.02 -12.21
N CYS A 895 1.16 -26.04 -11.60
CA CYS A 895 -0.21 -26.15 -11.10
C CYS A 895 -1.27 -25.88 -12.18
N ILE A 896 -0.88 -25.31 -13.33
CA ILE A 896 -1.79 -25.02 -14.45
C ILE A 896 -2.20 -26.32 -15.16
N ASP A 897 -3.50 -26.48 -15.44
CA ASP A 897 -4.14 -27.65 -16.02
C ASP A 897 -3.83 -28.97 -15.30
N ALA A 898 -3.46 -28.89 -14.02
CA ALA A 898 -2.90 -30.00 -13.25
C ALA A 898 -3.88 -30.60 -12.22
N GLY A 899 -4.95 -29.89 -11.88
CA GLY A 899 -6.01 -30.26 -10.94
C GLY A 899 -6.90 -31.41 -11.40
N ASP A 900 -8.06 -31.60 -10.78
CA ASP A 900 -8.93 -32.76 -11.04
C ASP A 900 -9.39 -32.80 -12.50
N PRO A 901 -9.22 -33.92 -13.24
CA PRO A 901 -9.63 -34.02 -14.64
C PRO A 901 -11.15 -34.15 -14.85
N ASP A 902 -11.97 -34.20 -13.81
CA ASP A 902 -13.43 -34.18 -13.95
C ASP A 902 -13.89 -32.81 -14.47
N PRO A 903 -14.58 -32.74 -15.63
CA PRO A 903 -15.01 -31.48 -16.23
C PRO A 903 -15.93 -30.60 -15.35
N ILE A 904 -16.46 -31.13 -14.24
CA ILE A 904 -17.20 -30.32 -13.26
C ILE A 904 -16.32 -29.31 -12.54
N TYR A 905 -15.01 -29.54 -12.49
CA TYR A 905 -14.03 -28.64 -11.86
C TYR A 905 -13.28 -27.78 -12.86
N ASN A 906 -13.52 -27.93 -14.17
CA ASN A 906 -12.85 -27.11 -15.18
C ASN A 906 -12.93 -25.61 -14.85
N ASP A 907 -11.84 -24.91 -15.16
CA ASP A 907 -11.74 -23.49 -14.95
C ASP A 907 -12.78 -22.72 -15.79
N PRO A 908 -13.14 -21.48 -15.39
CA PRO A 908 -14.14 -20.67 -16.09
C PRO A 908 -13.87 -20.46 -17.58
N ASP A 909 -12.61 -20.53 -18.02
CA ASP A 909 -12.19 -20.40 -19.41
C ASP A 909 -12.38 -21.71 -20.23
N GLY A 910 -12.74 -22.81 -19.56
CA GLY A 910 -13.07 -24.11 -20.12
C GLY A 910 -11.90 -25.10 -20.17
N THR A 911 -10.71 -24.74 -19.68
CA THR A 911 -9.55 -25.64 -19.55
C THR A 911 -9.69 -26.57 -18.34
N ARG A 912 -8.72 -27.47 -18.14
CA ARG A 912 -8.77 -28.38 -17.00
C ARG A 912 -8.41 -27.58 -15.76
N ASP A 913 -9.11 -27.87 -14.66
CA ASP A 913 -8.92 -27.23 -13.36
C ASP A 913 -7.44 -27.04 -12.98
N ASP A 914 -7.09 -25.82 -12.61
CA ASP A 914 -5.84 -25.45 -11.97
C ASP A 914 -5.84 -25.84 -10.49
N MET A 915 -4.66 -26.14 -9.94
CA MET A 915 -4.54 -26.28 -8.48
C MET A 915 -4.47 -24.90 -7.82
N GLY A 916 -5.12 -24.75 -6.66
CA GLY A 916 -5.08 -23.54 -5.85
C GLY A 916 -6.31 -22.66 -6.00
N ALA A 917 -6.28 -21.50 -5.34
CA ALA A 917 -7.43 -20.62 -5.21
C ALA A 917 -7.79 -19.86 -6.48
N ASN A 918 -6.77 -19.35 -7.17
CA ASN A 918 -6.91 -18.54 -8.36
C ASN A 918 -6.42 -19.33 -9.56
N TYR A 919 -7.32 -19.58 -10.50
CA TYR A 919 -6.98 -20.18 -11.77
C TYR A 919 -6.25 -19.15 -12.66
N PHE A 920 -5.46 -19.65 -13.58
CA PHE A 920 -4.79 -18.88 -14.61
C PHE A 920 -5.68 -18.89 -15.86
N ASP A 921 -6.25 -17.76 -16.26
CA ASP A 921 -7.17 -17.71 -17.42
C ASP A 921 -6.43 -17.95 -18.75
N GLN A 922 -6.50 -19.19 -19.27
CA GLN A 922 -5.97 -19.58 -20.58
C GLN A 922 -6.85 -19.14 -21.78
N GLY A 923 -7.94 -18.40 -21.53
CA GLY A 923 -8.86 -17.82 -22.51
C GLY A 923 -8.76 -16.30 -22.67
N ALA A 924 -8.16 -15.56 -21.73
CA ALA A 924 -7.88 -14.13 -21.82
C ALA A 924 -6.94 -13.85 -23.01
N ALA A 925 -7.49 -13.32 -24.11
CA ALA A 925 -6.83 -12.87 -25.34
C ALA A 925 -5.37 -13.36 -25.57
N TYR A 926 -5.19 -14.60 -26.04
CA TYR A 926 -3.87 -15.17 -26.35
C TYR A 926 -3.32 -14.70 -27.70
N ALA A 927 -3.09 -13.40 -27.86
CA ALA A 927 -2.24 -12.89 -28.92
C ALA A 927 -0.83 -12.65 -28.36
N THR A 928 0.17 -13.35 -28.88
CA THR A 928 1.57 -13.20 -28.48
C THR A 928 2.35 -12.36 -29.48
N VAL A 929 3.40 -11.67 -29.04
CA VAL A 929 4.36 -10.96 -29.88
C VAL A 929 5.79 -11.37 -29.52
N ALA A 930 6.62 -11.64 -30.52
CA ALA A 930 8.04 -11.95 -30.32
C ALA A 930 8.91 -11.10 -31.25
N LEU A 931 10.00 -10.56 -30.72
CA LEU A 931 11.00 -9.76 -31.43
C LEU A 931 12.31 -10.52 -31.55
N THR A 932 12.71 -10.79 -32.78
CA THR A 932 14.02 -11.39 -33.06
C THR A 932 14.93 -10.38 -33.75
N PRO A 933 15.90 -9.75 -33.06
CA PRO A 933 16.86 -8.84 -33.67
C PRO A 933 17.84 -9.59 -34.59
N TYR A 934 18.21 -8.96 -35.70
CA TYR A 934 19.26 -9.48 -36.59
C TYR A 934 20.61 -8.83 -36.30
N GLY A 935 21.65 -9.67 -36.18
CA GLY A 935 23.03 -9.20 -36.06
C GLY A 935 23.42 -8.67 -34.68
N THR A 936 22.97 -9.30 -33.59
CA THR A 936 23.34 -8.95 -32.21
C THR A 936 24.83 -9.18 -31.91
N PRO A 937 25.49 -8.30 -31.11
CA PRO A 937 24.95 -7.08 -30.52
C PRO A 937 24.75 -5.97 -31.56
N ILE A 938 23.62 -5.27 -31.48
CA ILE A 938 23.29 -4.19 -32.40
C ILE A 938 23.98 -2.90 -31.93
N GLN A 939 24.73 -2.28 -32.84
CA GLN A 939 25.58 -1.11 -32.56
C GLN A 939 25.32 -0.04 -33.63
N ILE A 940 24.75 1.10 -33.22
CA ILE A 940 24.39 2.22 -34.09
C ILE A 940 25.47 3.30 -34.00
N PRO A 941 26.07 3.76 -35.12
CA PRO A 941 27.06 4.84 -35.10
C PRO A 941 26.51 6.16 -34.57
N VAL A 942 27.42 7.06 -34.17
CA VAL A 942 27.08 8.43 -33.72
C VAL A 942 26.25 9.20 -34.77
N THR A 943 26.49 8.96 -36.06
CA THR A 943 25.77 9.60 -37.17
C THR A 943 24.34 9.08 -37.40
N GLY A 944 23.91 8.06 -36.65
CA GLY A 944 22.67 7.34 -36.88
C GLY A 944 22.88 6.10 -37.74
N GLY A 945 21.83 5.28 -37.89
CA GLY A 945 21.90 4.00 -38.60
C GLY A 945 20.57 3.28 -38.59
N SER A 946 20.61 1.97 -38.83
CA SER A 946 19.43 1.11 -38.77
C SER A 946 19.78 -0.29 -38.30
N PHE A 947 18.79 -1.01 -37.78
CA PHE A 947 18.86 -2.43 -37.52
C PHE A 947 17.64 -3.14 -38.08
N ASP A 948 17.81 -4.41 -38.41
CA ASP A 948 16.75 -5.26 -38.92
C ASP A 948 16.29 -6.22 -37.81
N PHE A 949 15.01 -6.57 -37.82
CA PHE A 949 14.41 -7.49 -36.88
C PHE A 949 13.21 -8.18 -37.51
N ASN A 950 12.86 -9.35 -36.98
CA ASN A 950 11.58 -9.98 -37.25
C ASN A 950 10.63 -9.71 -36.09
N ILE A 951 9.39 -9.34 -36.40
CA ILE A 951 8.29 -9.31 -35.43
C ILE A 951 7.32 -10.42 -35.78
N ALA A 952 7.17 -11.38 -34.88
CA ALA A 952 6.24 -12.49 -34.99
C ALA A 952 5.04 -12.27 -34.08
N ILE A 953 3.84 -12.47 -34.60
CA ILE A 953 2.56 -12.35 -33.92
C ILE A 953 1.83 -13.69 -34.05
N ALA A 954 1.30 -14.21 -32.96
CA ALA A 954 0.49 -15.42 -33.01
C ALA A 954 -0.77 -15.25 -32.18
N ASN A 955 -1.91 -15.73 -32.66
CA ASN A 955 -3.05 -16.04 -31.82
C ASN A 955 -2.99 -17.52 -31.50
N LEU A 956 -2.57 -17.87 -30.28
CA LEU A 956 -2.45 -19.25 -29.83
C LEU A 956 -3.78 -19.82 -29.33
N GLY A 957 -4.78 -18.96 -29.11
CA GLY A 957 -6.13 -19.34 -28.74
C GLY A 957 -6.94 -19.88 -29.91
N ILE A 958 -8.11 -20.45 -29.61
CA ILE A 958 -9.03 -21.03 -30.61
C ILE A 958 -10.03 -20.01 -31.19
N ASN A 959 -10.18 -18.85 -30.54
CA ASN A 959 -11.11 -17.79 -30.92
C ASN A 959 -10.39 -16.66 -31.64
N GLN A 960 -11.09 -15.94 -32.52
CA GLN A 960 -10.54 -14.73 -33.16
C GLN A 960 -10.35 -13.63 -32.10
N VAL A 961 -9.21 -12.93 -32.16
CA VAL A 961 -8.93 -11.74 -31.34
C VAL A 961 -8.68 -10.53 -32.24
N VAL A 962 -9.03 -9.33 -31.77
CA VAL A 962 -8.84 -8.07 -32.51
C VAL A 962 -8.06 -7.10 -31.63
N GLY A 963 -6.81 -6.83 -31.99
CA GLY A 963 -5.90 -6.00 -31.20
C GLY A 963 -4.87 -5.28 -32.06
N ASP A 964 -4.27 -4.25 -31.50
CA ASP A 964 -3.21 -3.45 -32.08
C ASP A 964 -1.83 -4.08 -31.86
N VAL A 965 -0.96 -4.01 -32.86
CA VAL A 965 0.49 -4.18 -32.68
C VAL A 965 1.20 -2.84 -32.79
N TRP A 966 2.11 -2.56 -31.85
CA TRP A 966 2.95 -1.37 -31.89
C TRP A 966 4.35 -1.62 -31.33
N CYS A 967 5.31 -0.76 -31.67
CA CYS A 967 6.64 -0.77 -31.08
C CYS A 967 7.04 0.60 -30.55
N ASN A 968 7.68 0.62 -29.38
CA ASN A 968 8.27 1.81 -28.77
C ASN A 968 9.77 1.59 -28.53
N VAL A 969 10.46 2.65 -28.11
CA VAL A 969 11.82 2.54 -27.60
C VAL A 969 11.95 3.29 -26.28
N ILE A 970 12.64 2.69 -25.32
CA ILE A 970 13.12 3.36 -24.12
C ILE A 970 14.48 3.96 -24.46
N LEU A 971 14.57 5.28 -24.33
CA LEU A 971 15.80 6.05 -24.54
C LEU A 971 16.82 5.76 -23.41
N PRO A 972 18.12 6.06 -23.57
CA PRO A 972 19.14 5.84 -22.54
C PRO A 972 18.88 6.57 -21.20
N ASN A 973 17.99 7.56 -21.19
CA ASN A 973 17.54 8.29 -20.00
C ASN A 973 16.23 7.75 -19.41
N GLY A 974 15.76 6.57 -19.82
CA GLY A 974 14.54 5.93 -19.32
C GLY A 974 13.24 6.42 -19.98
N ASN A 975 13.26 7.52 -20.74
CA ASN A 975 12.03 8.05 -21.36
C ASN A 975 11.53 7.14 -22.49
N LEU A 976 10.22 6.89 -22.51
CA LEU A 976 9.56 6.20 -23.61
C LEU A 976 9.42 7.12 -24.83
N TYR A 977 9.74 6.60 -26.01
CA TYR A 977 9.58 7.29 -27.29
C TYR A 977 8.94 6.35 -28.31
N GLY A 978 7.82 6.78 -28.90
CA GLY A 978 7.05 5.97 -29.85
C GLY A 978 5.63 6.50 -30.05
N PRO A 979 4.77 5.78 -30.78
CA PRO A 979 5.06 4.53 -31.46
C PRO A 979 5.97 4.70 -32.69
N LEU A 980 7.01 3.87 -32.76
CA LEU A 980 7.93 3.76 -33.90
C LEU A 980 7.37 2.84 -35.00
N LEU A 981 6.55 1.86 -34.61
CA LEU A 981 5.69 1.04 -35.47
C LEU A 981 4.29 1.07 -34.85
N GLY A 982 3.23 1.18 -35.66
CA GLY A 982 1.85 1.14 -35.18
C GLY A 982 1.33 2.40 -34.46
N PRO A 983 0.22 2.31 -33.71
CA PRO A 983 -0.62 1.12 -33.56
C PRO A 983 -1.20 0.66 -34.89
N VAL A 984 -1.10 -0.65 -35.16
CA VAL A 984 -1.67 -1.31 -36.34
C VAL A 984 -2.75 -2.26 -35.85
N ASN A 985 -4.00 -1.96 -36.14
CA ASN A 985 -5.13 -2.79 -35.71
C ASN A 985 -5.25 -4.07 -36.56
N LEU A 986 -5.14 -5.24 -35.92
CA LEU A 986 -5.14 -6.54 -36.57
C LEU A 986 -6.35 -7.38 -36.16
N THR A 987 -6.92 -8.09 -37.12
CA THR A 987 -7.83 -9.21 -36.84
C THR A 987 -7.08 -10.54 -36.95
N LEU A 988 -6.95 -11.27 -35.85
CA LEU A 988 -6.16 -12.50 -35.75
C LEU A 988 -7.09 -13.70 -35.49
N PRO A 989 -7.36 -14.56 -36.48
CA PRO A 989 -8.13 -15.79 -36.28
C PRO A 989 -7.50 -16.72 -35.23
N GLY A 990 -8.28 -17.60 -34.62
CA GLY A 990 -7.72 -18.62 -33.70
C GLY A 990 -6.69 -19.52 -34.38
N GLY A 991 -5.57 -19.78 -33.71
CA GLY A 991 -4.42 -20.55 -34.22
C GLY A 991 -3.61 -19.83 -35.31
N PHE A 992 -3.82 -18.53 -35.50
CA PHE A 992 -3.14 -17.72 -36.52
C PHE A 992 -1.69 -17.43 -36.14
N GLN A 993 -0.79 -17.39 -37.12
CA GLN A 993 0.60 -16.99 -36.94
C GLN A 993 1.02 -16.10 -38.12
N LEU A 994 1.79 -15.06 -37.81
CA LEU A 994 2.29 -14.06 -38.73
C LEU A 994 3.70 -13.68 -38.32
N ASP A 995 4.62 -13.54 -39.25
CA ASP A 995 5.90 -12.90 -38.99
C ASP A 995 6.20 -11.86 -40.08
N ARG A 996 6.93 -10.81 -39.71
CA ARG A 996 7.25 -9.68 -40.58
C ARG A 996 8.69 -9.25 -40.37
N ASP A 997 9.44 -9.22 -41.48
CA ASP A 997 10.78 -8.62 -41.48
C ASP A 997 10.68 -7.09 -41.60
N ARG A 998 11.31 -6.40 -40.65
CA ARG A 998 11.25 -4.95 -40.47
C ARG A 998 12.65 -4.36 -40.26
N SER A 999 12.79 -3.10 -40.61
CA SER A 999 14.00 -2.29 -40.41
C SER A 999 13.63 -1.02 -39.64
N GLN A 1000 14.28 -0.81 -38.50
CA GLN A 1000 14.17 0.41 -37.71
C GLN A 1000 15.35 1.34 -37.99
N ILE A 1001 15.06 2.58 -38.35
CA ILE A 1001 16.04 3.66 -38.49
C ILE A 1001 16.13 4.43 -37.16
N VAL A 1002 17.36 4.68 -36.72
CA VAL A 1002 17.73 5.46 -35.53
C VAL A 1002 18.49 6.71 -35.98
N PRO A 1003 18.03 7.93 -35.68
CA PRO A 1003 18.66 9.15 -36.18
C PRO A 1003 19.99 9.47 -35.49
N GLY A 1004 20.79 10.33 -36.12
CA GLY A 1004 22.03 10.85 -35.56
C GLY A 1004 21.81 11.74 -34.34
N SER A 1005 20.65 12.39 -34.25
CA SER A 1005 20.24 13.24 -33.13
C SER A 1005 19.81 12.47 -31.88
N ALA A 1006 19.64 11.14 -31.95
CA ALA A 1006 19.28 10.33 -30.80
C ALA A 1006 20.42 10.32 -29.75
N PRO A 1007 20.14 10.35 -28.43
CA PRO A 1007 21.16 10.30 -27.38
C PRO A 1007 22.12 9.10 -27.49
N GLU A 1008 23.39 9.25 -27.11
CA GLU A 1008 24.29 8.10 -26.98
C GLU A 1008 23.91 7.21 -25.79
N GLY A 1009 24.17 5.91 -25.86
CA GLY A 1009 23.87 4.95 -24.80
C GLY A 1009 23.02 3.76 -25.24
N THR A 1010 22.56 2.98 -24.27
CA THR A 1010 21.78 1.75 -24.48
C THR A 1010 20.29 2.08 -24.57
N TYR A 1011 19.63 1.54 -25.58
CA TYR A 1011 18.18 1.65 -25.81
C TYR A 1011 17.54 0.28 -25.62
N THR A 1012 16.28 0.25 -25.18
CA THR A 1012 15.44 -0.95 -25.18
C THR A 1012 14.33 -0.78 -26.22
N TYR A 1013 14.35 -1.60 -27.27
CA TYR A 1013 13.31 -1.62 -28.30
C TYR A 1013 12.25 -2.65 -27.92
N GLN A 1014 10.98 -2.23 -27.87
CA GLN A 1014 9.87 -3.04 -27.36
C GLN A 1014 8.79 -3.19 -28.43
N ALA A 1015 8.19 -4.36 -28.53
CA ALA A 1015 6.95 -4.59 -29.27
C ALA A 1015 5.87 -5.07 -28.33
N PHE A 1016 4.64 -4.71 -28.67
CA PHE A 1016 3.44 -5.00 -27.90
C PHE A 1016 2.34 -5.49 -28.82
N ILE A 1017 1.46 -6.32 -28.29
CA ILE A 1017 0.16 -6.62 -28.87
C ILE A 1017 -0.92 -6.47 -27.80
N GLY A 1018 -2.05 -5.85 -28.12
CA GLY A 1018 -3.06 -5.48 -27.12
C GLY A 1018 -4.16 -4.57 -27.66
N LEU A 1019 -4.84 -3.80 -26.80
CA LEU A 1019 -5.68 -2.66 -27.19
C LEU A 1019 -4.89 -1.37 -26.90
N HIS A 1020 -4.35 -0.73 -27.92
CA HIS A 1020 -3.45 0.40 -27.70
C HIS A 1020 -4.22 1.69 -27.31
N PRO A 1021 -3.79 2.45 -26.28
CA PRO A 1021 -2.61 2.19 -25.44
C PRO A 1021 -2.93 1.46 -24.13
N ASP A 1022 -4.21 1.22 -23.82
CA ASP A 1022 -4.73 0.95 -22.49
C ASP A 1022 -4.62 -0.51 -22.02
N THR A 1023 -4.43 -1.46 -22.94
CA THR A 1023 -4.36 -2.91 -22.60
C THR A 1023 -3.23 -3.58 -23.39
N ILE A 1024 -2.30 -4.24 -22.71
CA ILE A 1024 -1.24 -5.04 -23.34
C ILE A 1024 -1.55 -6.51 -23.07
N TRP A 1025 -1.64 -7.32 -24.12
CA TRP A 1025 -1.85 -8.77 -24.02
C TRP A 1025 -0.52 -9.54 -24.00
N ASP A 1026 0.48 -9.10 -24.75
CA ASP A 1026 1.85 -9.65 -24.71
C ASP A 1026 2.88 -8.60 -25.16
N MET A 1027 4.13 -8.76 -24.72
CA MET A 1027 5.24 -7.89 -25.09
C MET A 1027 6.58 -8.63 -25.16
N ASP A 1028 7.45 -8.17 -26.07
CA ASP A 1028 8.83 -8.65 -26.17
C ASP A 1028 9.78 -7.47 -26.44
N SER A 1029 11.06 -7.63 -26.13
CA SER A 1029 12.05 -6.56 -26.26
C SER A 1029 13.47 -7.05 -26.49
N PHE A 1030 14.30 -6.17 -27.05
CA PHE A 1030 15.76 -6.36 -27.08
C PHE A 1030 16.48 -5.02 -26.99
N THR A 1031 17.77 -5.06 -26.66
CA THR A 1031 18.59 -3.86 -26.54
C THR A 1031 19.46 -3.61 -27.78
N PHE A 1032 19.70 -2.32 -28.06
CA PHE A 1032 20.74 -1.89 -28.97
C PHE A 1032 21.51 -0.70 -28.38
N GLU A 1033 22.76 -0.52 -28.79
CA GLU A 1033 23.60 0.56 -28.30
C GLU A 1033 23.84 1.60 -29.39
N LYS A 1034 23.72 2.89 -29.04
CA LYS A 1034 24.19 4.00 -29.88
C LYS A 1034 25.55 4.46 -29.39
N LEU A 1035 26.54 4.29 -30.25
CA LEU A 1035 27.96 4.57 -29.99
C LEU A 1035 28.28 6.06 -29.99
N THR A 1036 29.26 6.42 -29.17
CA THR A 1036 29.83 7.77 -29.06
C THR A 1036 30.77 8.14 -30.22
N THR A 1037 31.23 7.14 -30.99
CA THR A 1037 32.15 7.30 -32.13
C THR A 1037 31.76 6.38 -33.29
N GLY A 1038 32.09 6.75 -34.53
CA GLY A 1038 31.85 5.92 -35.73
C GLY A 1038 31.69 6.74 -37.01
N ASP A 1039 32.08 6.16 -38.16
CA ASP A 1039 31.97 6.78 -39.47
C ASP A 1039 30.65 6.39 -40.16
N GLY A 1040 29.89 7.36 -40.67
CA GLY A 1040 28.63 7.12 -41.36
C GLY A 1040 28.01 8.38 -41.97
N THR A 1041 26.94 8.21 -42.74
CA THR A 1041 26.11 9.32 -43.25
C THR A 1041 25.05 9.69 -42.23
N TRP A 1042 24.86 10.99 -41.97
CA TRP A 1042 23.86 11.46 -41.02
C TRP A 1042 22.44 11.03 -41.41
N VAL A 1043 21.73 10.44 -40.45
CA VAL A 1043 20.33 10.02 -40.57
C VAL A 1043 19.46 10.99 -39.75
N GLU A 1044 18.43 11.59 -40.35
CA GLU A 1044 17.68 12.68 -39.72
C GLU A 1044 16.54 12.22 -38.82
N ASP A 1045 15.76 11.20 -39.22
CA ASP A 1045 14.50 10.84 -38.55
C ASP A 1045 14.39 9.36 -38.15
N TRP A 1046 13.64 9.11 -37.08
CA TRP A 1046 13.14 7.78 -36.75
C TRP A 1046 12.17 7.31 -37.83
N SER A 1047 12.32 6.07 -38.30
CA SER A 1047 11.31 5.45 -39.16
C SER A 1047 11.38 3.94 -39.11
N ASN A 1048 10.24 3.30 -39.29
CA ASN A 1048 10.14 1.84 -39.37
C ASN A 1048 9.60 1.45 -40.75
N SER A 1049 10.29 0.55 -41.45
CA SER A 1049 9.92 0.11 -42.80
C SER A 1049 10.09 -1.41 -42.95
N GLY A 1050 9.52 -2.02 -43.99
CA GLY A 1050 9.54 -3.48 -44.17
C GLY A 1050 8.22 -4.02 -44.69
N GLU A 1051 7.96 -5.31 -44.41
CA GLU A 1051 6.73 -5.98 -44.83
C GLU A 1051 5.48 -5.37 -44.16
N SER A 1052 4.36 -5.32 -44.90
CA SER A 1052 3.13 -4.64 -44.47
C SER A 1052 2.18 -5.55 -43.69
N PHE A 1053 1.39 -4.94 -42.82
CA PHE A 1053 0.27 -5.56 -42.10
C PHE A 1053 -1.09 -5.42 -42.83
N ASP A 1054 -1.12 -4.76 -43.99
CA ASP A 1054 -2.36 -4.37 -44.71
C ASP A 1054 -3.35 -5.52 -44.98
N GLU A 1055 -2.85 -6.75 -45.11
CA GLU A 1055 -3.69 -7.94 -45.36
C GLU A 1055 -4.56 -8.33 -44.17
N TRP A 1056 -4.26 -7.80 -42.97
CA TRP A 1056 -4.88 -8.16 -41.69
C TRP A 1056 -5.48 -6.96 -40.95
N LEU A 1057 -5.46 -5.79 -41.58
CA LEU A 1057 -6.11 -4.59 -41.05
C LEU A 1057 -7.62 -4.80 -40.94
N THR A 1058 -8.20 -4.42 -39.81
CA THR A 1058 -9.63 -4.13 -39.74
C THR A 1058 -9.89 -2.99 -40.73
N THR A 1059 -10.68 -3.26 -41.77
CA THR A 1059 -11.07 -2.20 -42.69
C THR A 1059 -11.79 -1.12 -41.90
N VAL A 1060 -11.36 0.13 -42.02
CA VAL A 1060 -11.95 1.33 -41.41
C VAL A 1060 -13.44 1.40 -41.76
N ASP A 1061 -14.28 0.84 -40.90
CA ASP A 1061 -15.70 1.12 -40.70
C ASP A 1061 -16.15 0.26 -39.49
N ASP A 1062 -16.22 0.93 -38.35
CA ASP A 1062 -16.95 0.60 -37.11
C ASP A 1062 -17.94 -0.59 -37.20
N PRO A 1063 -17.88 -1.63 -36.34
CA PRO A 1063 -18.97 -2.58 -36.24
C PRO A 1063 -20.14 -1.90 -35.52
N LEU A 1064 -20.94 -1.16 -36.30
CA LEU A 1064 -22.28 -0.72 -35.95
C LEU A 1064 -23.00 -1.85 -35.20
N MET A 1065 -23.40 -1.58 -33.95
CA MET A 1065 -24.45 -2.35 -33.30
C MET A 1065 -25.60 -2.54 -34.31
N PRO A 1066 -26.10 -3.77 -34.50
CA PRO A 1066 -27.09 -4.00 -35.53
C PRO A 1066 -28.34 -3.16 -35.30
N GLU A 1067 -28.55 -2.10 -36.08
CA GLU A 1067 -29.74 -1.25 -35.94
C GLU A 1067 -31.05 -1.98 -36.26
N THR A 1068 -30.97 -3.19 -36.83
CA THR A 1068 -32.14 -4.00 -37.22
C THR A 1068 -31.87 -5.49 -37.06
N TYR A 1069 -32.91 -6.22 -36.65
CA TYR A 1069 -32.93 -7.68 -36.76
C TYR A 1069 -32.84 -8.12 -38.23
N SER A 1070 -32.01 -9.13 -38.51
CA SER A 1070 -31.92 -9.71 -39.85
C SER A 1070 -31.50 -11.17 -39.82
N LEU A 1071 -31.99 -11.96 -40.78
CA LEU A 1071 -31.53 -13.33 -41.04
C LEU A 1071 -30.92 -13.35 -42.43
N GLU A 1072 -29.62 -13.59 -42.50
CA GLU A 1072 -28.88 -13.54 -43.76
C GLU A 1072 -29.05 -14.82 -44.58
N GLN A 1073 -28.77 -14.70 -45.88
CA GLN A 1073 -28.75 -15.86 -46.76
C GLN A 1073 -27.57 -16.77 -46.39
N ASN A 1074 -27.85 -18.05 -46.18
CA ASN A 1074 -26.81 -19.02 -45.84
C ASN A 1074 -25.69 -19.04 -46.90
N TYR A 1075 -24.44 -19.16 -46.47
CA TYR A 1075 -23.30 -19.24 -47.38
C TYR A 1075 -22.36 -20.40 -47.00
N PRO A 1076 -21.88 -21.20 -47.98
CA PRO A 1076 -22.29 -21.20 -49.40
C PRO A 1076 -23.74 -21.63 -49.62
N ASN A 1077 -24.38 -21.22 -50.72
CA ASN A 1077 -25.66 -21.76 -51.17
C ASN A 1077 -25.71 -21.83 -52.70
N PRO A 1078 -25.70 -23.02 -53.33
CA PRO A 1078 -25.83 -24.34 -52.70
C PRO A 1078 -24.63 -24.74 -51.84
N PHE A 1079 -24.84 -25.57 -50.82
CA PHE A 1079 -23.81 -26.03 -49.88
C PHE A 1079 -23.53 -27.53 -49.98
N ASN A 1080 -22.34 -27.97 -49.54
CA ASN A 1080 -21.91 -29.37 -49.55
C ASN A 1080 -20.81 -29.68 -48.51
N PRO A 1081 -21.09 -30.45 -47.44
CA PRO A 1081 -22.37 -30.63 -46.76
C PRO A 1081 -22.61 -29.56 -45.69
N THR A 1082 -21.70 -28.61 -45.47
CA THR A 1082 -21.79 -27.57 -44.44
C THR A 1082 -22.08 -26.18 -45.01
N THR A 1083 -22.83 -25.37 -44.28
CA THR A 1083 -23.09 -23.94 -44.56
C THR A 1083 -23.14 -23.17 -43.25
N VAL A 1084 -22.93 -21.86 -43.32
CA VAL A 1084 -23.15 -20.96 -42.18
C VAL A 1084 -24.49 -20.26 -42.33
N LEU A 1085 -25.25 -20.15 -41.23
CA LEU A 1085 -26.44 -19.33 -41.09
C LEU A 1085 -26.10 -18.12 -40.20
N SER A 1086 -26.16 -16.92 -40.75
CA SER A 1086 -25.84 -15.69 -40.01
C SER A 1086 -27.11 -14.89 -39.71
N TYR A 1087 -27.21 -14.31 -38.52
CA TYR A 1087 -28.32 -13.43 -38.12
C TYR A 1087 -27.84 -12.31 -37.20
N LYS A 1088 -28.58 -11.21 -37.16
CA LYS A 1088 -28.31 -10.06 -36.30
C LYS A 1088 -29.45 -9.82 -35.33
N LEU A 1089 -29.11 -9.50 -34.09
CA LEU A 1089 -30.04 -9.10 -33.03
C LEU A 1089 -29.79 -7.64 -32.73
N GLN A 1090 -30.86 -6.83 -32.79
CA GLN A 1090 -30.83 -5.42 -32.41
C GLN A 1090 -30.90 -5.23 -30.89
N ASP A 1091 -31.57 -6.14 -30.18
CA ASP A 1091 -31.64 -6.15 -28.72
C ASP A 1091 -31.45 -7.59 -28.19
N ALA A 1092 -31.03 -7.73 -26.95
CA ALA A 1092 -30.93 -9.03 -26.28
C ALA A 1092 -32.30 -9.73 -26.28
N SER A 1093 -32.35 -10.96 -26.79
CA SER A 1093 -33.60 -11.66 -27.09
C SER A 1093 -33.48 -13.18 -26.94
N LYS A 1094 -34.61 -13.85 -26.70
CA LYS A 1094 -34.68 -15.31 -26.85
C LYS A 1094 -34.68 -15.68 -28.32
N VAL A 1095 -33.66 -16.41 -28.75
CA VAL A 1095 -33.49 -16.86 -30.13
C VAL A 1095 -33.84 -18.33 -30.28
N ASN A 1096 -34.71 -18.63 -31.25
CA ASN A 1096 -34.93 -19.98 -31.77
C ASN A 1096 -34.59 -20.02 -33.27
N LEU A 1097 -33.45 -20.62 -33.62
CA LEU A 1097 -33.03 -20.86 -35.00
C LEU A 1097 -33.16 -22.36 -35.30
N SER A 1098 -33.99 -22.73 -36.28
CA SER A 1098 -34.25 -24.13 -36.60
C SER A 1098 -34.30 -24.41 -38.09
N VAL A 1099 -33.98 -25.64 -38.49
CA VAL A 1099 -33.98 -26.11 -39.89
C VAL A 1099 -35.13 -27.07 -40.13
N TYR A 1100 -35.79 -26.96 -41.29
CA TYR A 1100 -36.94 -27.74 -41.72
C TYR A 1100 -36.71 -28.31 -43.13
N ASP A 1101 -37.32 -29.47 -43.43
CA ASP A 1101 -37.41 -29.97 -44.80
C ASP A 1101 -38.55 -29.32 -45.58
N ILE A 1102 -38.64 -29.57 -46.90
CA ILE A 1102 -39.65 -28.96 -47.77
C ILE A 1102 -41.10 -29.35 -47.41
N SER A 1103 -41.31 -30.39 -46.60
CA SER A 1103 -42.63 -30.78 -46.09
C SER A 1103 -43.01 -30.05 -44.80
N GLY A 1104 -42.12 -29.20 -44.26
CA GLY A 1104 -42.29 -28.46 -43.02
C GLY A 1104 -41.96 -29.27 -41.77
N ARG A 1105 -41.30 -30.43 -41.91
CA ARG A 1105 -40.86 -31.21 -40.76
C ARG A 1105 -39.55 -30.65 -40.22
N LEU A 1106 -39.50 -30.41 -38.92
CA LEU A 1106 -38.30 -30.00 -38.19
C LEU A 1106 -37.20 -31.04 -38.37
N VAL A 1107 -36.04 -30.60 -38.83
CA VAL A 1107 -34.83 -31.40 -39.01
C VAL A 1107 -33.94 -31.27 -37.78
N THR A 1108 -33.65 -30.05 -37.34
CA THR A 1108 -32.87 -29.77 -36.13
C THR A 1108 -33.13 -28.36 -35.61
N GLU A 1109 -32.91 -28.16 -34.32
CA GLU A 1109 -32.77 -26.84 -33.70
C GLU A 1109 -31.28 -26.53 -33.57
N LEU A 1110 -30.85 -25.37 -34.05
CA LEU A 1110 -29.46 -24.94 -34.03
C LEU A 1110 -29.16 -24.02 -32.86
N VAL A 1111 -30.14 -23.19 -32.48
CA VAL A 1111 -30.08 -22.31 -31.31
C VAL A 1111 -31.46 -22.28 -30.67
N ASN A 1112 -31.52 -22.38 -29.34
CA ASN A 1112 -32.75 -22.23 -28.56
C ASN A 1112 -32.41 -21.68 -27.15
N GLY A 1113 -32.21 -20.37 -27.04
CA GLY A 1113 -31.71 -19.75 -25.80
C GLY A 1113 -31.65 -18.23 -25.87
N TRP A 1114 -31.24 -17.60 -24.77
CA TRP A 1114 -31.03 -16.15 -24.69
C TRP A 1114 -29.72 -15.76 -25.40
N ARG A 1115 -29.71 -14.63 -26.09
CA ARG A 1115 -28.55 -14.07 -26.81
C ARG A 1115 -28.59 -12.54 -26.69
N ASP A 1116 -27.44 -11.92 -26.44
CA ASP A 1116 -27.31 -10.46 -26.33
C ASP A 1116 -27.36 -9.76 -27.71
N VAL A 1117 -27.34 -8.43 -27.73
CA VAL A 1117 -27.26 -7.67 -28.99
C VAL A 1117 -26.00 -8.05 -29.77
N GLY A 1118 -26.10 -8.25 -31.09
CA GLY A 1118 -24.92 -8.62 -31.88
C GLY A 1118 -25.21 -9.42 -33.15
N VAL A 1119 -24.12 -9.78 -33.85
CA VAL A 1119 -24.14 -10.61 -35.07
C VAL A 1119 -23.70 -12.02 -34.70
N TYR A 1120 -24.49 -13.01 -35.10
CA TYR A 1120 -24.29 -14.42 -34.77
C TYR A 1120 -24.19 -15.26 -36.02
N GLU A 1121 -23.28 -16.22 -36.00
CA GLU A 1121 -23.11 -17.21 -37.06
C GLU A 1121 -23.24 -18.61 -36.49
N VAL A 1122 -24.00 -19.47 -37.18
CA VAL A 1122 -24.24 -20.84 -36.74
C VAL A 1122 -24.01 -21.79 -37.90
N MET A 1123 -23.06 -22.71 -37.73
CA MET A 1123 -22.77 -23.73 -38.72
C MET A 1123 -23.87 -24.80 -38.75
N PHE A 1124 -24.33 -25.13 -39.94
CA PHE A 1124 -25.25 -26.24 -40.19
C PHE A 1124 -24.56 -27.32 -41.03
N ASP A 1125 -24.47 -28.53 -40.49
CA ASP A 1125 -24.01 -29.71 -41.21
C ASP A 1125 -25.19 -30.56 -41.71
N GLY A 1126 -25.31 -30.67 -43.04
CA GLY A 1126 -26.29 -31.49 -43.74
C GLY A 1126 -25.75 -32.86 -44.18
N SER A 1127 -24.63 -33.33 -43.64
CA SER A 1127 -23.97 -34.58 -44.02
C SER A 1127 -24.89 -35.80 -43.96
N ASP A 1128 -25.80 -35.84 -42.98
CA ASP A 1128 -26.80 -36.92 -42.81
C ASP A 1128 -28.10 -36.71 -43.60
N LEU A 1129 -28.20 -35.63 -44.36
CA LEU A 1129 -29.40 -35.27 -45.12
C LEU A 1129 -29.26 -35.61 -46.61
N SER A 1130 -30.40 -35.81 -47.30
CA SER A 1130 -30.43 -36.00 -48.75
C SER A 1130 -30.28 -34.67 -49.48
N SER A 1131 -29.64 -34.65 -50.66
CA SER A 1131 -29.61 -33.45 -51.51
C SER A 1131 -31.02 -32.93 -51.78
N GLY A 1132 -31.23 -31.63 -51.62
CA GLY A 1132 -32.56 -31.06 -51.64
C GLY A 1132 -32.63 -29.67 -51.04
N VAL A 1133 -33.84 -29.10 -51.07
CA VAL A 1133 -34.12 -27.78 -50.49
C VAL A 1133 -34.52 -27.95 -49.03
N TYR A 1134 -33.88 -27.16 -48.17
CA TYR A 1134 -34.21 -27.01 -46.76
C TYR A 1134 -34.55 -25.54 -46.47
N LEU A 1135 -35.33 -25.31 -45.42
CA LEU A 1135 -35.66 -23.99 -44.93
C LEU A 1135 -35.06 -23.83 -43.54
N TYR A 1136 -34.55 -22.66 -43.21
CA TYR A 1136 -34.13 -22.33 -41.85
C TYR A 1136 -34.93 -21.11 -41.40
N ARG A 1137 -35.35 -21.11 -40.13
CA ARG A 1137 -36.23 -20.09 -39.58
C ARG A 1137 -35.67 -19.59 -38.27
N LEU A 1138 -35.53 -18.27 -38.18
CA LEU A 1138 -35.23 -17.54 -36.96
C LEU A 1138 -36.54 -17.02 -36.37
N ASN A 1139 -36.77 -17.25 -35.09
CA ASN A 1139 -37.81 -16.58 -34.32
C ASN A 1139 -37.18 -15.97 -33.05
N THR A 1140 -37.51 -14.71 -32.81
CA THR A 1140 -37.38 -14.00 -31.53
C THR A 1140 -38.75 -13.49 -31.11
N ASP A 1141 -38.83 -12.79 -29.99
CA ASP A 1141 -40.08 -12.17 -29.53
C ASP A 1141 -40.56 -11.07 -30.49
N GLU A 1142 -39.63 -10.36 -31.15
CA GLU A 1142 -39.93 -9.21 -32.03
C GLU A 1142 -39.68 -9.46 -33.53
N PHE A 1143 -38.92 -10.49 -33.90
CA PHE A 1143 -38.53 -10.76 -35.28
C PHE A 1143 -38.70 -12.24 -35.66
N ALA A 1144 -39.25 -12.50 -36.84
CA ALA A 1144 -39.32 -13.84 -37.40
C ALA A 1144 -39.07 -13.82 -38.91
N ASP A 1145 -38.07 -14.58 -39.36
CA ASP A 1145 -37.72 -14.67 -40.77
C ASP A 1145 -37.34 -16.11 -41.17
N THR A 1146 -37.44 -16.43 -42.45
CA THR A 1146 -37.18 -17.77 -42.99
C THR A 1146 -36.35 -17.71 -44.27
N GLY A 1147 -35.16 -18.28 -44.22
CA GLY A 1147 -34.28 -18.44 -45.37
C GLY A 1147 -34.39 -19.83 -46.01
N LYS A 1148 -33.88 -19.95 -47.24
CA LYS A 1148 -33.91 -21.18 -48.04
C LYS A 1148 -32.51 -21.56 -48.48
N MET A 1149 -32.14 -22.81 -48.19
CA MET A 1149 -30.86 -23.39 -48.55
C MET A 1149 -30.99 -24.63 -49.44
N LEU A 1150 -30.01 -24.86 -50.33
CA LEU A 1150 -29.94 -26.01 -51.24
C LEU A 1150 -28.70 -26.86 -50.92
N LEU A 1151 -28.90 -28.08 -50.43
CA LEU A 1151 -27.83 -29.06 -50.23
C LEU A 1151 -27.54 -29.80 -51.53
N LEU A 1152 -26.29 -29.76 -52.00
CA LEU A 1152 -25.77 -30.59 -53.10
C LEU A 1152 -24.83 -31.65 -52.50
N LYS A 1153 -25.01 -32.92 -52.88
CA LYS A 1153 -24.01 -33.97 -52.65
C LYS A 1153 -23.36 -34.36 -53.96
#